data_AF-A0A9D6UQ48-F1
#
_entry.id   AF-A0A9D6UQ48-F1
#
_cell.length_a   1.000
_cell.length_b   1.000
_cell.length_c   1.000
_cell.angle_alpha   90.00
_cell.angle_beta   90.00
_cell.angle_gamma   90.00
#
_symmetry.space_group_name_H-M   'P 1'
#
loop_
_entity.id
_entity.type
_entity.pdbx_description
1 polymer ?
#
loop_
_entity_poly.entity_id
_entity_poly.type
_entity_poly.pdbx_seq_one_letter_code
_entity_poly.pdbx_strand_id
1 'polypeptide(L)'
;MTRGWAVCFGVLIAVAAAAPPPKKPVYIGVRACGACHDGPKMGYQYSKWLLSRHAQGYAALAKPESREIAKRSGLRGDPLKEPVCLGCHSTASTAEDWEKDEAFRAEDGLQCEACHGPGSEYATDAVMRNRQEAIRAGLRLPGTDTCLGCHMEKGSHTAVLGNSTVDIPQAIKRIAHPRGDSSKPVAMPSLAPPLPAPVTARYKTPLNLAFRPGTSELWVACEASGSVVVVDTVDGRGVAEVQTGGAPTGVAFSPDGARAFVSNRQDDTVTVIDAASRRATRTLKTGDEPHGVLTDRAGKLLYVLNTASDDIYVYDAVTLEWKKKLAAGRGPWALALSPDGASIAVANTFSHLTGFRQPLKSEVTVIETGRATVNERWMVPGANLMTGVAWHPSGEYALATLNRTKNLVPMTRLMQGWVITNGLAVLWADGTVDQVLLDQPGFGFADATGIAITPDGRYALVTSSGTDRVAVVECAKLTLLVKSAGSEERRSVLPNHLGKSAAFVVRYFPTGRGPRGVAISRDGAKAYVANSLDDTLTVIDLRKLVGAGAVDLGGSKEITRQRYGERLFHSANIAFRRQFSCHSCHPDGHVDGITYDIEADGIGVSPVDNRTLRGILDTAPFKWEGTNPTLTRQCGPRLAVFFTRIQPFTPAELDALDYYITTIPRPPNRHHVPGEAYTPAQKRGKAIFERLTAADGTPIPPEGRCVTCHFPPYFTSRKVFDVGTRQPLDRTGKFDVPHLNNIYDSAPYLHNGMASTLEEIWTVYNPYDKHGVTNDLTKDQLNDLIEFLRTL
;
A
#
# COMPACT_ATOMS: atom_id res chain seq x y z
N MET A 1 -33.02 -85.40 -56.06
CA MET A 1 -31.62 -85.14 -56.44
C MET A 1 -30.94 -84.44 -55.27
N THR A 2 -29.87 -85.08 -54.81
CA THR A 2 -29.00 -84.87 -53.64
C THR A 2 -28.74 -83.42 -53.21
N ARG A 3 -29.03 -83.09 -51.94
CA ARG A 3 -28.43 -81.97 -51.20
C ARG A 3 -27.42 -82.56 -50.19
N GLY A 4 -26.14 -82.44 -50.50
CA GLY A 4 -25.03 -82.78 -49.62
C GLY A 4 -24.60 -81.57 -48.78
N TRP A 5 -24.38 -81.80 -47.50
CA TRP A 5 -23.81 -80.85 -46.56
C TRP A 5 -22.31 -80.71 -46.77
N ALA A 6 -21.80 -79.47 -46.75
CA ALA A 6 -20.39 -79.18 -46.53
C ALA A 6 -20.30 -78.00 -45.55
N VAL A 7 -19.81 -78.30 -44.34
CA VAL A 7 -19.51 -77.32 -43.29
C VAL A 7 -18.08 -76.84 -43.52
N CYS A 8 -17.91 -75.60 -43.98
CA CYS A 8 -16.61 -74.93 -44.06
C CYS A 8 -16.30 -74.24 -42.73
N PHE A 9 -15.20 -74.65 -42.08
CA PHE A 9 -14.58 -73.92 -40.98
C PHE A 9 -14.00 -72.59 -41.51
N GLY A 10 -14.57 -71.47 -41.09
CA GLY A 10 -13.99 -70.14 -41.31
C GLY A 10 -12.87 -69.88 -40.30
N VAL A 11 -11.63 -69.82 -40.79
CA VAL A 11 -10.47 -69.31 -40.04
C VAL A 11 -10.57 -67.78 -40.01
N LEU A 12 -10.80 -67.22 -38.82
CA LEU A 12 -10.64 -65.79 -38.54
C LEU A 12 -9.13 -65.47 -38.49
N ILE A 13 -8.57 -64.96 -39.57
CA ILE A 13 -7.26 -64.30 -39.54
C ILE A 13 -7.49 -62.90 -38.94
N ALA A 14 -7.14 -62.76 -37.66
CA ALA A 14 -7.04 -61.46 -37.01
C ALA A 14 -5.91 -60.66 -37.67
N VAL A 15 -6.25 -59.59 -38.38
CA VAL A 15 -5.29 -58.57 -38.78
C VAL A 15 -4.87 -57.85 -37.49
N ALA A 16 -3.67 -58.14 -37.01
CA ALA A 16 -3.06 -57.38 -35.94
C ALA A 16 -2.88 -55.93 -36.42
N ALA A 17 -3.65 -55.00 -35.85
CA ALA A 17 -3.38 -53.59 -36.01
C ALA A 17 -1.97 -53.31 -35.49
N ALA A 18 -1.09 -52.81 -36.36
CA ALA A 18 0.23 -52.35 -35.96
C ALA A 18 0.09 -51.33 -34.83
N ALA A 19 0.83 -51.50 -33.75
CA ALA A 19 0.88 -50.54 -32.65
C ALA A 19 1.23 -49.16 -33.21
N PRO A 20 0.57 -48.07 -32.77
CA PRO A 20 0.96 -46.72 -33.18
C PRO A 20 2.43 -46.48 -32.84
N PRO A 21 3.16 -45.70 -33.66
CA PRO A 21 4.56 -45.40 -33.38
C PRO A 21 4.69 -44.83 -31.95
N PRO A 22 5.78 -45.14 -31.23
CA PRO A 22 5.97 -44.64 -29.88
C PRO A 22 5.90 -43.11 -29.90
N LYS A 23 4.96 -42.56 -29.14
CA LYS A 23 4.84 -41.11 -28.95
C LYS A 23 6.13 -40.60 -28.30
N LYS A 24 6.70 -39.52 -28.83
CA LYS A 24 7.88 -38.89 -28.24
C LYS A 24 7.43 -38.02 -27.06
N PRO A 25 8.00 -38.19 -25.85
CA PRO A 25 7.64 -37.38 -24.69
C PRO A 25 7.97 -35.90 -24.90
N VAL A 26 7.05 -35.03 -24.51
CA VAL A 26 7.13 -33.57 -24.64
C VAL A 26 7.07 -32.92 -23.25
N TYR A 27 7.78 -31.81 -23.06
CA TYR A 27 7.74 -31.00 -21.83
C TYR A 27 6.45 -30.20 -21.78
N ILE A 28 5.57 -30.49 -20.83
CA ILE A 28 4.23 -29.88 -20.71
C ILE A 28 4.19 -28.69 -19.75
N GLY A 29 5.27 -28.48 -19.01
CA GLY A 29 5.42 -27.37 -18.11
C GLY A 29 4.82 -27.61 -16.73
N VAL A 30 5.29 -26.81 -15.80
CA VAL A 30 5.03 -26.95 -14.37
C VAL A 30 3.57 -26.68 -13.99
N ARG A 31 2.86 -25.87 -14.78
CA ARG A 31 1.44 -25.57 -14.58
C ARG A 31 0.55 -26.80 -14.78
N ALA A 32 0.90 -27.67 -15.75
CA ALA A 32 0.21 -28.92 -15.96
C ALA A 32 0.37 -29.86 -14.75
N CYS A 33 1.57 -29.91 -14.18
CA CYS A 33 1.82 -30.63 -12.92
C CYS A 33 1.06 -30.01 -11.74
N GLY A 34 0.99 -28.67 -11.70
CA GLY A 34 0.31 -27.89 -10.67
C GLY A 34 -1.17 -28.23 -10.52
N ALA A 35 -1.87 -28.56 -11.62
CA ALA A 35 -3.27 -28.96 -11.59
C ALA A 35 -3.56 -30.12 -10.62
N CYS A 36 -2.59 -31.03 -10.42
CA CYS A 36 -2.70 -32.13 -9.47
C CYS A 36 -1.92 -31.88 -8.16
N HIS A 37 -0.86 -31.08 -8.18
CA HIS A 37 0.10 -30.92 -7.07
C HIS A 37 -0.07 -29.65 -6.20
N ASP A 38 -1.03 -28.77 -6.51
CA ASP A 38 -1.30 -27.54 -5.74
C ASP A 38 -2.15 -27.78 -4.47
N GLY A 39 -2.73 -28.98 -4.32
CA GLY A 39 -3.62 -29.31 -3.22
C GLY A 39 -2.93 -29.91 -1.97
N PRO A 40 -3.63 -29.89 -0.80
CA PRO A 40 -3.14 -30.47 0.45
C PRO A 40 -2.86 -31.96 0.37
N LYS A 41 -3.62 -32.71 -0.45
CA LYS A 41 -3.44 -34.16 -0.66
C LYS A 41 -2.05 -34.50 -1.22
N MET A 42 -1.48 -33.58 -2.01
CA MET A 42 -0.13 -33.72 -2.55
C MET A 42 0.89 -32.97 -1.70
N GLY A 43 0.48 -32.31 -0.61
CA GLY A 43 1.34 -31.55 0.29
C GLY A 43 1.79 -30.21 -0.26
N TYR A 44 0.99 -29.57 -1.12
CA TYR A 44 1.27 -28.26 -1.72
C TYR A 44 2.60 -28.22 -2.48
N GLN A 45 2.93 -29.29 -3.21
CA GLN A 45 4.25 -29.42 -3.84
C GLN A 45 4.45 -28.42 -4.97
N TYR A 46 3.38 -28.08 -5.69
CA TYR A 46 3.44 -27.01 -6.69
C TYR A 46 3.75 -25.65 -6.05
N SER A 47 3.01 -25.27 -5.00
CA SER A 47 3.22 -24.00 -4.31
C SER A 47 4.59 -23.95 -3.60
N LYS A 48 5.05 -25.06 -3.03
CA LYS A 48 6.42 -25.19 -2.47
C LYS A 48 7.51 -25.04 -3.52
N TRP A 49 7.31 -25.63 -4.69
CA TRP A 49 8.23 -25.47 -5.82
C TRP A 49 8.25 -24.01 -6.30
N LEU A 50 7.08 -23.39 -6.47
CA LEU A 50 6.94 -22.02 -6.96
C LEU A 50 7.67 -21.01 -6.06
N LEU A 51 7.67 -21.24 -4.75
CA LEU A 51 8.37 -20.42 -3.76
C LEU A 51 9.86 -20.80 -3.59
N SER A 52 10.35 -21.80 -4.32
CA SER A 52 11.73 -22.28 -4.21
C SER A 52 12.69 -21.51 -5.12
N ARG A 53 13.98 -21.62 -4.83
CA ARG A 53 15.04 -21.07 -5.70
C ARG A 53 15.08 -21.74 -7.09
N HIS A 54 14.52 -22.94 -7.25
CA HIS A 54 14.47 -23.63 -8.54
C HIS A 54 13.53 -22.92 -9.52
N ALA A 55 12.34 -22.49 -9.07
CA ALA A 55 11.43 -21.68 -9.88
C ALA A 55 12.03 -20.32 -10.28
N GLN A 56 12.96 -19.81 -9.47
CA GLN A 56 13.68 -18.56 -9.74
C GLN A 56 14.94 -18.74 -10.61
N GLY A 57 15.22 -19.96 -11.08
CA GLY A 57 16.44 -20.28 -11.83
C GLY A 57 16.67 -19.34 -13.01
N TYR A 58 15.65 -19.15 -13.85
CA TYR A 58 15.73 -18.30 -15.04
C TYR A 58 15.91 -16.83 -14.65
N ALA A 59 15.10 -16.34 -13.70
CA ALA A 59 15.18 -14.96 -13.21
C ALA A 59 16.54 -14.62 -12.59
N ALA A 60 17.24 -15.59 -11.99
CA ALA A 60 18.58 -15.39 -11.45
C ALA A 60 19.60 -14.97 -12.53
N LEU A 61 19.40 -15.34 -13.79
CA LEU A 61 20.27 -14.94 -14.90
C LEU A 61 20.20 -13.45 -15.22
N ALA A 62 19.15 -12.75 -14.78
CA ALA A 62 19.01 -11.30 -14.97
C ALA A 62 19.88 -10.47 -13.99
N LYS A 63 20.47 -11.11 -12.96
CA LYS A 63 21.26 -10.43 -11.94
C LYS A 63 22.62 -9.94 -12.48
N PRO A 64 23.16 -8.81 -11.97
CA PRO A 64 24.48 -8.32 -12.37
C PRO A 64 25.60 -9.35 -12.19
N GLU A 65 25.54 -10.13 -11.12
CA GLU A 65 26.49 -11.20 -10.81
C GLU A 65 26.51 -12.27 -11.90
N SER A 66 25.36 -12.57 -12.51
CA SER A 66 25.25 -13.55 -13.61
C SER A 66 25.99 -13.08 -14.87
N ARG A 67 26.08 -11.77 -15.11
CA ARG A 67 26.90 -11.21 -16.21
C ARG A 67 28.39 -11.33 -15.93
N GLU A 68 28.81 -11.14 -14.68
CA GLU A 68 30.21 -11.33 -14.27
C GLU A 68 30.60 -12.82 -14.31
N ILE A 69 29.70 -13.72 -13.88
CA ILE A 69 29.88 -15.17 -14.01
C ILE A 69 30.00 -15.57 -15.49
N ALA A 70 29.14 -15.05 -16.35
CA ALA A 70 29.20 -15.31 -17.79
C ALA A 70 30.54 -14.84 -18.38
N LYS A 71 30.97 -13.62 -18.06
CA LYS A 71 32.27 -13.07 -18.47
C LYS A 71 33.44 -13.94 -18.02
N ARG A 72 33.45 -14.39 -16.75
CA ARG A 72 34.47 -15.30 -16.20
C ARG A 72 34.42 -16.69 -16.81
N SER A 73 33.25 -17.11 -17.29
CA SER A 73 33.05 -18.36 -18.01
C SER A 73 33.39 -18.23 -19.51
N GLY A 74 33.93 -17.09 -19.95
CA GLY A 74 34.30 -16.84 -21.35
C GLY A 74 33.13 -16.49 -22.28
N LEU A 75 31.93 -16.29 -21.73
CA LEU A 75 30.73 -15.93 -22.48
C LEU A 75 30.65 -14.40 -22.67
N ARG A 76 30.19 -13.98 -23.85
CA ARG A 76 30.10 -12.55 -24.23
C ARG A 76 28.67 -12.07 -24.44
N GLY A 77 27.69 -12.97 -24.54
CA GLY A 77 26.29 -12.65 -24.70
C GLY A 77 25.55 -12.49 -23.36
N ASP A 78 24.25 -12.20 -23.48
CA ASP A 78 23.33 -12.05 -22.36
C ASP A 78 23.11 -13.43 -21.70
N PRO A 79 23.37 -13.61 -20.39
CA PRO A 79 23.15 -14.88 -19.69
C PRO A 79 21.74 -15.46 -19.90
N LEU A 80 20.72 -14.60 -20.11
CA LEU A 80 19.33 -15.02 -20.39
C LEU A 80 19.14 -15.68 -21.77
N LYS A 81 20.12 -15.55 -22.66
CA LYS A 81 20.10 -16.08 -24.03
C LYS A 81 21.22 -17.08 -24.29
N GLU A 82 22.19 -17.17 -23.38
CA GLU A 82 23.32 -18.09 -23.50
C GLU A 82 22.88 -19.53 -23.21
N PRO A 83 22.98 -20.47 -24.16
CA PRO A 83 22.55 -21.86 -23.97
C PRO A 83 23.23 -22.54 -22.78
N VAL A 84 24.48 -22.18 -22.49
CA VAL A 84 25.25 -22.70 -21.35
C VAL A 84 24.63 -22.28 -20.02
N CYS A 85 24.14 -21.05 -19.93
CA CYS A 85 23.46 -20.52 -18.74
C CYS A 85 22.08 -21.14 -18.59
N LEU A 86 21.29 -21.16 -19.67
CA LEU A 86 19.95 -21.75 -19.69
C LEU A 86 19.98 -23.25 -19.35
N GLY A 87 21.04 -23.96 -19.75
CA GLY A 87 21.36 -25.34 -19.39
C GLY A 87 21.16 -25.71 -17.93
N CYS A 88 21.43 -24.77 -17.02
CA CYS A 88 21.33 -24.99 -15.58
C CYS A 88 20.24 -24.16 -14.89
N HIS A 89 19.60 -23.24 -15.61
CA HIS A 89 18.69 -22.24 -15.03
C HIS A 89 17.27 -22.31 -15.61
N SER A 90 17.05 -23.12 -16.64
CA SER A 90 15.75 -23.39 -17.24
C SER A 90 15.60 -24.87 -17.51
N THR A 91 14.41 -25.41 -17.29
CA THR A 91 14.06 -26.74 -17.82
C THR A 91 14.03 -26.71 -19.35
N ALA A 92 14.33 -27.85 -19.98
CA ALA A 92 14.22 -28.07 -21.43
C ALA A 92 15.03 -27.08 -22.30
N SER A 93 16.13 -26.53 -21.77
CA SER A 93 16.95 -25.54 -22.48
C SER A 93 17.66 -26.09 -23.72
N THR A 94 17.89 -27.41 -23.77
CA THR A 94 18.48 -28.12 -24.91
C THR A 94 17.43 -28.85 -25.75
N ALA A 95 16.15 -28.72 -25.40
CA ALA A 95 15.07 -29.35 -26.14
C ALA A 95 14.66 -28.47 -27.33
N GLU A 96 14.34 -29.11 -28.44
CA GLU A 96 13.79 -28.44 -29.62
C GLU A 96 12.35 -27.97 -29.36
N ASP A 97 11.85 -27.05 -30.17
CA ASP A 97 10.50 -26.50 -29.96
C ASP A 97 9.39 -27.54 -30.12
N TRP A 98 9.59 -28.57 -30.97
CA TRP A 98 8.65 -29.69 -31.10
C TRP A 98 8.65 -30.63 -29.88
N GLU A 99 9.64 -30.52 -28.98
CA GLU A 99 9.73 -31.26 -27.73
C GLU A 99 9.07 -30.50 -26.56
N LYS A 100 8.45 -29.34 -26.81
CA LYS A 100 7.77 -28.51 -25.80
C LYS A 100 6.30 -28.32 -26.16
N ASP A 101 5.43 -28.44 -25.18
CA ASP A 101 4.02 -28.14 -25.33
C ASP A 101 3.81 -26.62 -25.44
N GLU A 102 2.71 -26.19 -26.06
CA GLU A 102 2.37 -24.78 -26.19
C GLU A 102 2.24 -24.07 -24.82
N ALA A 103 1.96 -24.81 -23.74
CA ALA A 103 1.89 -24.28 -22.38
C ALA A 103 3.26 -24.15 -21.67
N PHE A 104 4.33 -24.73 -22.22
CA PHE A 104 5.66 -24.71 -21.61
C PHE A 104 6.32 -23.32 -21.72
N ARG A 105 6.90 -22.82 -20.63
CA ARG A 105 7.62 -21.54 -20.58
C ARG A 105 8.99 -21.74 -19.95
N ALA A 106 10.07 -21.40 -20.66
CA ALA A 106 11.43 -21.49 -20.11
C ALA A 106 11.64 -20.52 -18.94
N GLU A 107 10.88 -19.43 -18.93
CA GLU A 107 10.90 -18.36 -17.94
C GLU A 107 10.40 -18.82 -16.56
N ASP A 108 9.67 -19.93 -16.49
CA ASP A 108 9.23 -20.56 -15.24
C ASP A 108 10.41 -21.25 -14.49
N GLY A 109 11.64 -21.15 -15.00
CA GLY A 109 12.86 -21.61 -14.33
C GLY A 109 13.09 -23.11 -14.40
N LEU A 110 13.68 -23.67 -13.34
CA LEU A 110 13.82 -25.13 -13.19
C LEU A 110 12.50 -25.70 -12.65
N GLN A 111 11.72 -26.29 -13.55
CA GLN A 111 10.40 -26.87 -13.36
C GLN A 111 10.47 -28.33 -12.89
N CYS A 112 9.33 -28.92 -12.52
CA CYS A 112 9.22 -30.33 -12.08
C CYS A 112 9.89 -31.31 -13.04
N GLU A 113 9.78 -31.06 -14.34
CA GLU A 113 10.31 -31.91 -15.40
C GLU A 113 11.85 -31.87 -15.50
N ALA A 114 12.54 -30.92 -14.84
CA ALA A 114 13.99 -30.99 -14.66
C ALA A 114 14.40 -32.22 -13.84
N CYS A 115 13.56 -32.62 -12.88
CA CYS A 115 13.80 -33.79 -12.03
C CYS A 115 13.12 -35.05 -12.57
N HIS A 116 11.96 -34.89 -13.21
CA HIS A 116 11.07 -36.00 -13.58
C HIS A 116 11.08 -36.35 -15.08
N GLY A 117 11.76 -35.56 -15.92
CA GLY A 117 11.73 -35.71 -17.38
C GLY A 117 10.43 -35.17 -18.02
N PRO A 118 10.32 -35.19 -19.36
CA PRO A 118 9.15 -34.68 -20.07
C PRO A 118 7.85 -35.41 -19.71
N GLY A 119 6.81 -34.67 -19.40
CA GLY A 119 5.62 -35.14 -18.68
C GLY A 119 4.43 -35.57 -19.53
N SER A 120 4.45 -35.37 -20.85
CA SER A 120 3.26 -35.59 -21.71
C SER A 120 2.63 -36.98 -21.57
N GLU A 121 3.45 -38.01 -21.41
CA GLU A 121 2.99 -39.40 -21.39
C GLU A 121 2.57 -39.89 -20.00
N TYR A 122 3.06 -39.26 -18.93
CA TYR A 122 2.76 -39.70 -17.56
C TYR A 122 1.85 -38.75 -16.78
N ALA A 123 1.67 -37.49 -17.18
CA ALA A 123 0.99 -36.48 -16.37
C ALA A 123 -0.53 -36.67 -16.20
N THR A 124 -1.15 -37.59 -16.94
CA THR A 124 -2.57 -37.90 -16.76
C THR A 124 -2.81 -38.59 -15.42
N ASP A 125 -3.93 -38.26 -14.77
CA ASP A 125 -4.31 -38.85 -13.47
C ASP A 125 -4.36 -40.39 -13.53
N ALA A 126 -4.85 -40.96 -14.64
CA ALA A 126 -4.91 -42.40 -14.84
C ALA A 126 -3.53 -43.08 -14.74
N VAL A 127 -2.50 -42.48 -15.34
CA VAL A 127 -1.13 -43.02 -15.35
C VAL A 127 -0.42 -42.70 -14.03
N MET A 128 -0.53 -41.48 -13.50
CA MET A 128 0.14 -41.07 -12.25
C MET A 128 -0.31 -41.86 -11.02
N ARG A 129 -1.55 -42.36 -11.00
CA ARG A 129 -2.05 -43.21 -9.90
C ARG A 129 -1.30 -44.52 -9.78
N ASN A 130 -0.74 -45.03 -10.88
CA ASN A 130 0.09 -46.22 -10.88
C ASN A 130 1.55 -45.86 -11.15
N ARG A 131 2.34 -45.79 -10.08
CA ARG A 131 3.76 -45.41 -10.15
C ARG A 131 4.57 -46.25 -11.16
N GLN A 132 4.29 -47.54 -11.29
CA GLN A 132 5.01 -48.40 -12.24
C GLN A 132 4.63 -48.07 -13.69
N GLU A 133 3.37 -47.68 -13.94
CA GLU A 133 2.94 -47.21 -15.25
C GLU A 133 3.51 -45.84 -15.58
N ALA A 134 3.52 -44.91 -14.62
CA ALA A 134 4.17 -43.61 -14.80
C ALA A 134 5.66 -43.76 -15.15
N ILE A 135 6.39 -44.65 -14.45
CA ILE A 135 7.80 -44.94 -14.77
C ILE A 135 7.95 -45.55 -16.17
N ARG A 136 7.09 -46.51 -16.54
CA ARG A 136 7.07 -47.08 -17.91
C ARG A 136 6.75 -46.02 -18.97
N ALA A 137 5.94 -45.02 -18.63
CA ALA A 137 5.60 -43.89 -19.47
C ALA A 137 6.68 -42.78 -19.47
N GLY A 138 7.80 -42.96 -18.77
CA GLY A 138 8.95 -42.06 -18.83
C GLY A 138 9.19 -41.19 -17.60
N LEU A 139 8.40 -41.33 -16.52
CA LEU A 139 8.64 -40.64 -15.25
C LEU A 139 9.99 -41.06 -14.67
N ARG A 140 10.87 -40.08 -14.48
CA ARG A 140 12.16 -40.26 -13.80
C ARG A 140 11.99 -40.05 -12.30
N LEU A 141 12.63 -40.91 -11.52
CA LEU A 141 12.72 -40.75 -10.07
C LEU A 141 14.06 -40.05 -9.76
N PRO A 142 14.03 -38.83 -9.19
CA PRO A 142 15.27 -38.10 -8.93
C PRO A 142 16.09 -38.79 -7.84
N GLY A 143 17.40 -38.87 -8.07
CA GLY A 143 18.40 -39.30 -7.10
C GLY A 143 19.44 -38.22 -6.87
N THR A 144 20.45 -38.50 -6.04
CA THR A 144 21.57 -37.59 -5.78
C THR A 144 22.22 -37.10 -7.08
N ASP A 145 22.39 -37.99 -8.05
CA ASP A 145 23.01 -37.66 -9.34
C ASP A 145 22.20 -36.65 -10.15
N THR A 146 20.86 -36.65 -10.03
CA THR A 146 19.98 -35.65 -10.65
C THR A 146 20.29 -34.25 -10.13
N CYS A 147 20.60 -34.13 -8.83
CA CYS A 147 20.91 -32.84 -8.21
C CYS A 147 22.34 -32.38 -8.53
N LEU A 148 23.30 -33.30 -8.59
CA LEU A 148 24.71 -33.00 -8.84
C LEU A 148 24.95 -32.43 -10.25
N GLY A 149 24.07 -32.72 -11.21
CA GLY A 149 24.11 -32.09 -12.54
C GLY A 149 24.00 -30.56 -12.52
N CYS A 150 23.36 -29.98 -11.50
CA CYS A 150 23.20 -28.52 -11.36
C CYS A 150 24.00 -27.94 -10.18
N HIS A 151 24.23 -28.72 -9.12
CA HIS A 151 24.87 -28.29 -7.88
C HIS A 151 26.35 -28.66 -7.75
N MET A 152 27.00 -29.03 -8.85
CA MET A 152 28.46 -29.15 -8.87
C MET A 152 29.13 -27.78 -8.70
N GLU A 153 30.31 -27.78 -8.07
CA GLU A 153 31.09 -26.56 -7.94
C GLU A 153 31.49 -26.03 -9.32
N LYS A 154 31.19 -24.75 -9.57
CA LYS A 154 31.58 -24.06 -10.80
C LYS A 154 32.50 -22.91 -10.41
N GLY A 155 33.76 -22.95 -10.84
CA GLY A 155 34.76 -21.96 -10.44
C GLY A 155 34.34 -20.50 -10.71
N SER A 156 33.62 -20.24 -11.80
CA SER A 156 33.06 -18.91 -12.08
C SER A 156 31.97 -18.48 -11.09
N HIS A 157 31.16 -19.41 -10.61
CA HIS A 157 30.13 -19.14 -9.61
C HIS A 157 30.76 -18.97 -8.23
N THR A 158 31.68 -19.84 -7.83
CA THR A 158 32.41 -19.72 -6.55
C THR A 158 33.18 -18.40 -6.47
N ALA A 159 33.79 -17.96 -7.57
CA ALA A 159 34.55 -16.71 -7.62
C ALA A 159 33.69 -15.43 -7.49
N VAL A 160 32.40 -15.48 -7.81
CA VAL A 160 31.51 -14.30 -7.80
C VAL A 160 30.53 -14.34 -6.63
N LEU A 161 30.00 -15.53 -6.30
CA LEU A 161 28.95 -15.73 -5.31
C LEU A 161 29.47 -16.35 -4.00
N GLY A 162 30.74 -16.76 -3.95
CA GLY A 162 31.31 -17.54 -2.86
C GLY A 162 30.92 -19.02 -2.91
N ASN A 163 31.43 -19.80 -1.96
CA ASN A 163 31.13 -21.24 -1.90
C ASN A 163 29.72 -21.47 -1.32
N SER A 164 28.88 -22.17 -2.07
CA SER A 164 27.51 -22.53 -1.67
C SER A 164 27.31 -24.03 -1.79
N THR A 165 27.95 -24.78 -0.89
CA THR A 165 27.72 -26.22 -0.79
C THR A 165 26.30 -26.48 -0.32
N VAL A 166 25.49 -27.08 -1.20
CA VAL A 166 24.15 -27.56 -0.85
C VAL A 166 24.30 -28.97 -0.28
N ASP A 167 23.83 -29.19 0.95
CA ASP A 167 23.66 -30.54 1.49
C ASP A 167 22.54 -31.26 0.71
N ILE A 168 22.95 -32.02 -0.31
CA ILE A 168 22.03 -32.73 -1.21
C ILE A 168 21.14 -33.73 -0.45
N PRO A 169 21.66 -34.59 0.46
CA PRO A 169 20.82 -35.45 1.29
C PRO A 169 19.72 -34.70 2.06
N GLN A 170 20.04 -33.54 2.65
CA GLN A 170 19.05 -32.73 3.35
C GLN A 170 18.07 -32.04 2.39
N ALA A 171 18.55 -31.56 1.24
CA ALA A 171 17.73 -30.91 0.22
C ALA A 171 16.67 -31.88 -0.35
N ILE A 172 17.06 -33.12 -0.66
CA ILE A 172 16.15 -34.17 -1.15
C ILE A 172 15.01 -34.42 -0.15
N LYS A 173 15.30 -34.42 1.17
CA LYS A 173 14.26 -34.57 2.20
C LYS A 173 13.26 -33.41 2.20
N ARG A 174 13.70 -32.18 1.93
CA ARG A 174 12.85 -30.98 1.93
C ARG A 174 11.89 -30.95 0.74
N ILE A 175 12.31 -31.48 -0.40
CA ILE A 175 11.51 -31.52 -1.64
C ILE A 175 10.77 -32.84 -1.84
N ALA A 176 10.82 -33.76 -0.86
CA ALA A 176 10.14 -35.03 -0.94
C ALA A 176 8.62 -34.84 -0.94
N HIS A 177 7.93 -35.60 -1.79
CA HIS A 177 6.48 -35.67 -1.80
C HIS A 177 5.99 -36.46 -0.56
N PRO A 178 4.87 -36.08 0.06
CA PRO A 178 4.30 -36.84 1.17
C PRO A 178 3.99 -38.26 0.69
N ARG A 179 4.45 -39.29 1.43
CA ARG A 179 3.99 -40.66 1.22
C ARG A 179 2.73 -40.85 2.05
N GLY A 180 1.64 -41.25 1.40
CA GLY A 180 0.27 -41.04 1.86
C GLY A 180 -0.07 -41.54 3.27
N ASP A 181 -0.77 -40.68 4.00
CA ASP A 181 -2.07 -41.00 4.59
C ASP A 181 -3.02 -39.87 4.17
N SER A 182 -3.92 -40.14 3.23
CA SER A 182 -4.89 -39.18 2.70
C SER A 182 -6.05 -38.87 3.66
N SER A 183 -6.03 -39.42 4.88
CA SER A 183 -7.08 -39.26 5.89
C SER A 183 -6.79 -38.21 6.96
N LYS A 184 -5.61 -37.57 6.96
CA LYS A 184 -5.28 -36.49 7.89
C LYS A 184 -5.16 -35.16 7.17
N PRO A 185 -5.97 -34.13 7.51
CA PRO A 185 -5.73 -32.78 6.99
C PRO A 185 -4.34 -32.34 7.45
N VAL A 186 -3.43 -32.19 6.50
CA VAL A 186 -2.18 -31.47 6.74
C VAL A 186 -2.61 -30.03 7.00
N ALA A 187 -2.42 -29.56 8.23
CA ALA A 187 -2.64 -28.17 8.57
C ALA A 187 -1.94 -27.32 7.50
N MET A 188 -2.65 -26.33 6.96
CA MET A 188 -2.04 -25.25 6.18
C MET A 188 -0.77 -24.85 6.93
N PRO A 189 0.41 -24.83 6.29
CA PRO A 189 1.50 -24.08 6.87
C PRO A 189 0.92 -22.69 7.10
N SER A 190 0.92 -22.23 8.35
CA SER A 190 0.92 -20.80 8.63
C SER A 190 1.82 -20.19 7.57
N LEU A 191 1.34 -19.14 6.87
CA LEU A 191 2.20 -18.28 6.06
C LEU A 191 3.53 -18.24 6.77
N ALA A 192 4.58 -18.75 6.12
CA ALA A 192 5.89 -18.74 6.75
C ALA A 192 6.04 -17.33 7.31
N PRO A 193 6.33 -17.17 8.62
CA PRO A 193 6.59 -15.84 9.13
C PRO A 193 7.60 -15.21 8.18
N PRO A 194 7.49 -13.90 7.88
CA PRO A 194 8.44 -13.24 7.00
C PRO A 194 9.83 -13.74 7.37
N LEU A 195 10.62 -14.18 6.37
CA LEU A 195 12.02 -14.60 6.55
C LEU A 195 12.56 -13.81 7.72
N PRO A 196 13.06 -14.43 8.82
CA PRO A 196 13.40 -13.69 10.03
C PRO A 196 14.24 -12.51 9.58
N ALA A 197 13.69 -11.30 9.75
CA ALA A 197 14.30 -10.10 9.23
C ALA A 197 15.73 -10.13 9.75
N PRO A 198 16.78 -10.15 8.90
CA PRO A 198 18.14 -10.06 9.40
C PRO A 198 18.16 -8.77 10.19
N VAL A 199 18.32 -8.87 11.53
CA VAL A 199 18.04 -7.80 12.51
C VAL A 199 18.22 -6.43 11.86
N THR A 200 17.10 -5.88 11.36
CA THR A 200 17.13 -4.75 10.45
C THR A 200 17.39 -3.48 11.26
N ALA A 201 18.05 -2.51 10.62
CA ALA A 201 18.13 -1.15 11.11
C ALA A 201 16.82 -0.72 11.81
N ARG A 202 16.88 -0.44 13.12
CA ARG A 202 15.71 0.00 13.90
C ARG A 202 15.52 1.50 13.76
N TYR A 203 14.59 1.92 12.91
CA TYR A 203 14.20 3.33 12.77
C TYR A 203 13.17 3.75 13.82
N LYS A 204 13.06 5.05 14.07
CA LYS A 204 12.04 5.62 14.97
C LYS A 204 10.81 6.11 14.22
N THR A 205 11.01 6.77 13.08
CA THR A 205 9.95 7.42 12.29
C THR A 205 9.07 8.35 13.14
N PRO A 206 9.64 9.46 13.67
CA PRO A 206 8.87 10.43 14.46
C PRO A 206 7.79 11.12 13.63
N LEU A 207 6.56 11.20 14.16
CA LEU A 207 5.40 11.82 13.50
C LEU A 207 4.95 13.11 14.17
N ASN A 208 4.22 13.02 15.29
CA ASN A 208 3.74 14.18 16.06
C ASN A 208 4.45 14.29 17.41
N LEU A 209 4.37 15.49 17.99
CA LEU A 209 5.05 15.83 19.22
C LEU A 209 4.28 16.87 20.02
N ALA A 210 4.35 16.79 21.35
CA ALA A 210 3.69 17.71 22.26
C ALA A 210 4.56 18.01 23.48
N PHE A 211 4.53 19.26 23.92
CA PHE A 211 5.14 19.66 25.19
C PHE A 211 4.27 19.20 26.35
N ARG A 212 4.90 18.63 27.38
CA ARG A 212 4.22 18.39 28.66
C ARG A 212 3.98 19.73 29.36
N PRO A 213 2.73 20.06 29.73
CA PRO A 213 2.39 21.32 30.38
C PRO A 213 3.27 21.64 31.59
N GLY A 214 3.77 22.88 31.64
CA GLY A 214 4.57 23.37 32.77
C GLY A 214 6.03 22.90 32.82
N THR A 215 6.51 22.14 31.84
CA THR A 215 7.89 21.59 31.83
C THR A 215 8.64 21.90 30.53
N SER A 216 9.92 21.53 30.46
CA SER A 216 10.74 21.52 29.24
C SER A 216 10.71 20.17 28.50
N GLU A 217 9.84 19.23 28.89
CA GLU A 217 9.76 17.92 28.26
C GLU A 217 8.92 17.99 26.97
N LEU A 218 9.51 17.51 25.88
CA LEU A 218 8.86 17.34 24.58
C LEU A 218 8.74 15.85 24.29
N TRP A 219 7.51 15.37 24.12
CA TRP A 219 7.23 13.95 23.87
C TRP A 219 6.97 13.76 22.39
N VAL A 220 7.63 12.78 21.76
CA VAL A 220 7.63 12.54 20.32
C VAL A 220 7.13 11.14 20.04
N ALA A 221 6.00 11.01 19.34
CA ALA A 221 5.47 9.71 18.90
C ALA A 221 6.31 9.17 17.73
N CYS A 222 6.84 7.96 17.89
CA CYS A 222 7.74 7.30 16.95
C CYS A 222 7.09 6.03 16.40
N GLU A 223 6.57 6.13 15.18
CA GLU A 223 5.72 5.13 14.54
C GLU A 223 6.42 3.77 14.42
N ALA A 224 7.61 3.75 13.82
CA ALA A 224 8.32 2.51 13.50
C ALA A 224 8.84 1.78 14.74
N SER A 225 9.13 2.50 15.83
CA SER A 225 9.63 1.92 17.07
C SER A 225 8.54 1.56 18.09
N GLY A 226 7.27 1.88 17.84
CA GLY A 226 6.17 1.56 18.76
C GLY A 226 6.29 2.29 20.11
N SER A 227 6.86 3.50 20.11
CA SER A 227 7.24 4.19 21.35
C SER A 227 7.07 5.70 21.28
N VAL A 228 7.15 6.32 22.45
CA VAL A 228 7.30 7.78 22.61
C VAL A 228 8.68 8.09 23.18
N VAL A 229 9.44 8.92 22.47
CA VAL A 229 10.73 9.45 22.96
C VAL A 229 10.47 10.76 23.71
N VAL A 230 10.96 10.84 24.95
CA VAL A 230 10.91 12.05 25.78
C VAL A 230 12.21 12.80 25.63
N VAL A 231 12.14 14.05 25.19
CA VAL A 231 13.29 14.95 24.97
C VAL A 231 13.27 16.06 26.02
N ASP A 232 14.40 16.27 26.68
CA ASP A 232 14.61 17.50 27.45
C ASP A 232 15.09 18.59 26.49
N THR A 233 14.30 19.66 26.38
CA THR A 233 14.57 20.76 25.44
C THR A 233 15.58 21.80 25.93
N VAL A 234 15.96 21.76 27.22
CA VAL A 234 17.07 22.55 27.79
C VAL A 234 18.39 21.88 27.44
N ASP A 235 18.51 20.59 27.72
CA ASP A 235 19.71 19.80 27.41
C ASP A 235 19.82 19.42 25.92
N GLY A 236 18.70 19.43 25.19
CA GLY A 236 18.65 19.11 23.77
C GLY A 236 18.90 17.62 23.47
N ARG A 237 18.45 16.72 24.34
CA ARG A 237 18.67 15.26 24.19
C ARG A 237 17.48 14.42 24.64
N GLY A 238 17.37 13.22 24.10
CA GLY A 238 16.46 12.20 24.61
C GLY A 238 16.82 11.81 26.05
N VAL A 239 15.82 11.76 26.93
CA VAL A 239 15.97 11.42 28.36
C VAL A 239 15.18 10.17 28.77
N ALA A 240 14.24 9.72 27.94
CA ALA A 240 13.56 8.43 28.10
C ALA A 240 12.90 7.99 26.79
N GLU A 241 12.54 6.72 26.74
CA GLU A 241 11.71 6.12 25.70
C GLU A 241 10.65 5.24 26.39
N VAL A 242 9.38 5.50 26.12
CA VAL A 242 8.25 4.79 26.71
C VAL A 242 7.59 3.95 25.63
N GLN A 243 7.50 2.64 25.85
CA GLN A 243 6.81 1.73 24.94
C GLN A 243 5.29 1.96 25.02
N THR A 244 4.64 1.93 23.86
CA THR A 244 3.19 2.13 23.71
C THR A 244 2.58 0.94 22.96
N GLY A 245 1.69 1.18 21.99
CA GLY A 245 1.27 0.17 21.01
C GLY A 245 1.98 0.35 19.67
N GLY A 246 1.55 -0.43 18.67
CA GLY A 246 2.03 -0.38 17.30
C GLY A 246 1.68 0.91 16.57
N ALA A 247 2.66 1.47 15.86
CA ALA A 247 2.55 2.68 15.06
C ALA A 247 1.92 3.88 15.82
N PRO A 248 2.54 4.39 16.91
CA PRO A 248 2.01 5.55 17.61
C PRO A 248 2.10 6.81 16.75
N THR A 249 1.01 7.58 16.71
CA THR A 249 0.83 8.70 15.77
C THR A 249 0.72 10.05 16.46
N GLY A 250 -0.07 10.16 17.53
CA GLY A 250 -0.35 11.40 18.24
C GLY A 250 -0.03 11.29 19.74
N VAL A 251 0.29 12.42 20.36
CA VAL A 251 0.45 12.55 21.82
C VAL A 251 -0.24 13.81 22.32
N ALA A 252 -1.04 13.69 23.37
CA ALA A 252 -1.67 14.81 24.07
C ALA A 252 -1.57 14.63 25.58
N PHE A 253 -1.71 15.73 26.32
CA PHE A 253 -1.64 15.74 27.77
C PHE A 253 -2.95 16.19 28.39
N SER A 254 -3.25 15.70 29.59
CA SER A 254 -4.19 16.38 30.48
C SER A 254 -3.69 17.80 30.80
N PRO A 255 -4.57 18.78 31.10
CA PRO A 255 -4.16 20.16 31.32
C PRO A 255 -3.14 20.37 32.44
N ASP A 256 -3.16 19.51 33.46
CA ASP A 256 -2.20 19.49 34.57
C ASP A 256 -0.85 18.83 34.22
N GLY A 257 -0.72 18.24 33.03
CA GLY A 257 0.47 17.52 32.58
C GLY A 257 0.75 16.23 33.35
N ALA A 258 -0.24 15.68 34.08
CA ALA A 258 -0.09 14.45 34.84
C ALA A 258 -0.23 13.18 33.99
N ARG A 259 -1.13 13.20 32.99
CA ARG A 259 -1.37 12.08 32.07
C ARG A 259 -1.01 12.47 30.64
N ALA A 260 -0.36 11.56 29.93
CA ALA A 260 -0.24 11.60 28.48
C ALA A 260 -1.13 10.52 27.84
N PHE A 261 -1.70 10.84 26.68
CA PHE A 261 -2.52 9.96 25.86
C PHE A 261 -1.83 9.80 24.51
N VAL A 262 -1.57 8.56 24.10
CA VAL A 262 -0.87 8.25 22.85
C VAL A 262 -1.73 7.33 22.00
N SER A 263 -2.14 7.77 20.83
CA SER A 263 -2.87 6.95 19.85
C SER A 263 -1.93 5.97 19.16
N ASN A 264 -2.34 4.70 19.06
CA ASN A 264 -1.58 3.62 18.43
C ASN A 264 -2.36 3.11 17.21
N ARG A 265 -1.95 3.54 16.01
CA ARG A 265 -2.68 3.33 14.76
C ARG A 265 -2.87 1.85 14.42
N GLN A 266 -1.83 1.03 14.61
CA GLN A 266 -1.84 -0.37 14.19
C GLN A 266 -2.67 -1.26 15.12
N ASP A 267 -2.80 -0.87 16.39
CA ASP A 267 -3.43 -1.68 17.44
C ASP A 267 -4.88 -1.24 17.77
N ASP A 268 -5.35 -0.18 17.13
CA ASP A 268 -6.67 0.45 17.36
C ASP A 268 -6.89 0.78 18.85
N THR A 269 -5.87 1.42 19.46
CA THR A 269 -5.85 1.74 20.90
C THR A 269 -5.29 3.12 21.21
N VAL A 270 -5.51 3.58 22.45
CA VAL A 270 -4.81 4.71 23.08
C VAL A 270 -4.10 4.25 24.34
N THR A 271 -2.79 4.47 24.42
CA THR A 271 -2.00 4.25 25.64
C THR A 271 -2.11 5.46 26.56
N VAL A 272 -2.47 5.23 27.82
CA VAL A 272 -2.46 6.25 28.89
C VAL A 272 -1.18 6.09 29.70
N ILE A 273 -0.41 7.16 29.82
CA ILE A 273 0.90 7.17 30.48
C ILE A 273 0.85 8.14 31.66
N ASP A 274 1.32 7.69 32.82
CA ASP A 274 1.65 8.62 33.92
C ASP A 274 2.91 9.39 33.53
N ALA A 275 2.78 10.71 33.36
CA ALA A 275 3.83 11.52 32.77
C ALA A 275 5.03 11.73 33.72
N ALA A 276 4.80 11.69 35.03
CA ALA A 276 5.86 11.86 36.03
C ALA A 276 6.79 10.65 36.09
N SER A 277 6.23 9.45 36.19
CA SER A 277 7.00 8.19 36.21
C SER A 277 7.34 7.68 34.81
N ARG A 278 6.72 8.24 33.76
CA ARG A 278 6.86 7.84 32.35
C ARG A 278 6.49 6.37 32.14
N ARG A 279 5.44 5.89 32.82
CA ARG A 279 4.96 4.49 32.73
C ARG A 279 3.57 4.43 32.12
N ALA A 280 3.38 3.51 31.18
CA ALA A 280 2.04 3.15 30.71
C ALA A 280 1.21 2.60 31.89
N THR A 281 0.00 3.12 32.05
CA THR A 281 -0.91 2.79 33.16
C THR A 281 -2.19 2.13 32.68
N ARG A 282 -2.64 2.41 31.45
CA ARG A 282 -3.84 1.82 30.86
C ARG A 282 -3.77 1.84 29.33
N THR A 283 -4.51 0.94 28.70
CA THR A 283 -4.76 0.95 27.26
C THR A 283 -6.27 1.03 27.02
N LEU A 284 -6.71 1.98 26.20
CA LEU A 284 -8.10 2.17 25.82
C LEU A 284 -8.30 1.59 24.42
N LYS A 285 -9.37 0.83 24.20
CA LYS A 285 -9.80 0.39 22.87
C LYS A 285 -10.60 1.49 22.19
N THR A 286 -10.31 1.79 20.93
CA THR A 286 -10.99 2.81 20.13
C THR A 286 -11.40 2.26 18.76
N GLY A 287 -11.82 3.11 17.83
CA GLY A 287 -12.06 2.73 16.44
C GLY A 287 -10.78 2.54 15.62
N ASP A 288 -10.95 2.45 14.31
CA ASP A 288 -9.91 1.95 13.40
C ASP A 288 -8.91 3.05 13.00
N GLU A 289 -7.60 2.74 13.09
CA GLU A 289 -6.49 3.66 12.81
C GLU A 289 -6.56 4.99 13.57
N PRO A 290 -6.44 4.99 14.90
CA PRO A 290 -6.45 6.23 15.67
C PRO A 290 -5.23 7.11 15.32
N HIS A 291 -5.48 8.37 14.97
CA HIS A 291 -4.46 9.36 14.62
C HIS A 291 -4.38 10.49 15.65
N GLY A 292 -5.23 11.50 15.51
CA GLY A 292 -5.26 12.63 16.43
C GLY A 292 -5.88 12.29 17.77
N VAL A 293 -5.27 12.77 18.86
CA VAL A 293 -5.79 12.66 20.23
C VAL A 293 -5.69 14.02 20.91
N LEU A 294 -6.73 14.44 21.66
CA LEU A 294 -6.75 15.73 22.35
C LEU A 294 -7.72 15.73 23.53
N THR A 295 -7.39 16.42 24.62
CA THR A 295 -8.34 16.70 25.70
C THR A 295 -9.05 18.03 25.51
N ASP A 296 -10.25 18.18 26.06
CA ASP A 296 -10.85 19.50 26.23
C ASP A 296 -10.03 20.36 27.22
N ARG A 297 -10.31 21.67 27.24
CA ARG A 297 -9.59 22.62 28.12
C ARG A 297 -9.69 22.24 29.60
N ALA A 298 -10.83 21.69 30.01
CA ALA A 298 -11.09 21.31 31.38
C ALA A 298 -10.48 19.95 31.76
N GLY A 299 -9.96 19.17 30.81
CA GLY A 299 -9.43 17.83 31.06
C GLY A 299 -10.51 16.83 31.48
N LYS A 300 -11.76 17.06 31.10
CA LYS A 300 -12.91 16.19 31.39
C LYS A 300 -13.16 15.17 30.28
N LEU A 301 -12.86 15.53 29.04
CA LEU A 301 -13.11 14.71 27.87
C LEU A 301 -11.84 14.49 27.06
N LEU A 302 -11.71 13.30 26.51
CA LEU A 302 -10.66 12.91 25.57
C LEU A 302 -11.31 12.58 24.22
N TYR A 303 -10.84 13.21 23.16
CA TYR A 303 -11.26 12.98 21.78
C TYR A 303 -10.19 12.19 21.04
N VAL A 304 -10.60 11.13 20.35
CA VAL A 304 -9.73 10.24 19.58
C VAL A 304 -10.28 10.15 18.16
N LEU A 305 -9.50 10.61 17.18
CA LEU A 305 -9.85 10.54 15.77
C LEU A 305 -9.49 9.16 15.23
N ASN A 306 -10.46 8.43 14.71
CA ASN A 306 -10.24 7.11 14.09
C ASN A 306 -10.36 7.26 12.56
N THR A 307 -9.22 7.18 11.88
CA THR A 307 -9.10 7.61 10.49
C THR A 307 -9.74 6.64 9.51
N ALA A 308 -9.63 5.32 9.74
CA ALA A 308 -10.18 4.34 8.80
C ALA A 308 -11.69 4.12 9.00
N SER A 309 -12.21 4.35 10.20
CA SER A 309 -13.65 4.23 10.52
C SER A 309 -14.44 5.54 10.37
N ASP A 310 -13.80 6.63 9.92
CA ASP A 310 -14.41 7.96 9.71
C ASP A 310 -15.19 8.49 10.93
N ASP A 311 -14.71 8.21 12.15
CA ASP A 311 -15.39 8.55 13.39
C ASP A 311 -14.47 9.06 14.50
N ILE A 312 -15.09 9.60 15.55
CA ILE A 312 -14.39 10.22 16.69
C ILE A 312 -14.95 9.63 17.97
N TYR A 313 -14.10 9.00 18.77
CA TYR A 313 -14.50 8.46 20.06
C TYR A 313 -14.25 9.50 21.16
N VAL A 314 -15.20 9.61 22.07
CA VAL A 314 -15.15 10.52 23.22
C VAL A 314 -15.13 9.69 24.49
N TYR A 315 -14.11 9.89 25.31
CA TYR A 315 -13.97 9.26 26.63
C TYR A 315 -14.06 10.31 27.73
N ASP A 316 -14.41 9.86 28.94
CA ASP A 316 -14.10 10.60 30.15
C ASP A 316 -12.59 10.60 30.38
N ALA A 317 -11.93 11.75 30.43
CA ALA A 317 -10.48 11.80 30.60
C ALA A 317 -10.01 11.46 32.03
N VAL A 318 -10.92 11.48 33.02
CA VAL A 318 -10.62 11.21 34.42
C VAL A 318 -10.80 9.72 34.74
N THR A 319 -11.97 9.17 34.43
CA THR A 319 -12.30 7.74 34.66
C THR A 319 -11.81 6.83 33.54
N LEU A 320 -11.50 7.41 32.37
CA LEU A 320 -11.06 6.72 31.15
C LEU A 320 -12.13 5.75 30.60
N GLU A 321 -13.40 6.03 30.90
CA GLU A 321 -14.55 5.31 30.36
C GLU A 321 -14.98 5.89 29.02
N TRP A 322 -15.33 5.03 28.08
CA TRP A 322 -15.90 5.45 26.80
C TRP A 322 -17.29 6.07 27.03
N LYS A 323 -17.57 7.20 26.37
CA LYS A 323 -18.87 7.89 26.48
C LYS A 323 -19.72 7.73 25.24
N LYS A 324 -19.16 8.06 24.07
CA LYS A 324 -19.89 8.09 22.80
C LYS A 324 -18.97 8.16 21.59
N LYS A 325 -19.59 7.97 20.44
CA LYS A 325 -19.02 8.18 19.11
C LYS A 325 -19.65 9.39 18.42
N LEU A 326 -18.85 10.16 17.69
CA LEU A 326 -19.27 11.23 16.77
C LEU A 326 -18.88 10.85 15.33
N ALA A 327 -19.67 11.29 14.35
CA ALA A 327 -19.31 11.13 12.93
C ALA A 327 -18.35 12.25 12.50
N ALA A 328 -17.31 11.92 11.73
CA ALA A 328 -16.38 12.88 11.15
C ALA A 328 -16.64 13.11 9.66
N GLY A 329 -15.74 13.82 8.98
CA GLY A 329 -15.54 13.68 7.53
C GLY A 329 -14.65 12.46 7.23
N ARG A 330 -14.21 12.31 5.97
CA ARG A 330 -13.40 11.15 5.55
C ARG A 330 -11.93 11.28 5.98
N GLY A 331 -11.45 10.33 6.78
CA GLY A 331 -10.08 10.28 7.27
C GLY A 331 -9.74 11.37 8.28
N PRO A 332 -10.44 11.50 9.41
CA PRO A 332 -10.09 12.50 10.44
C PRO A 332 -8.65 12.27 10.94
N TRP A 333 -7.80 13.32 10.89
CA TRP A 333 -6.35 13.16 11.05
C TRP A 333 -5.74 14.06 12.12
N ALA A 334 -5.98 15.37 12.03
CA ALA A 334 -5.46 16.37 12.96
C ALA A 334 -6.59 17.15 13.61
N LEU A 335 -6.39 17.56 14.86
CA LEU A 335 -7.36 18.35 15.63
C LEU A 335 -6.69 19.46 16.43
N ALA A 336 -7.37 20.59 16.54
CA ALA A 336 -6.92 21.74 17.34
C ALA A 336 -8.07 22.33 18.14
N LEU A 337 -7.83 22.57 19.43
CA LEU A 337 -8.75 23.26 20.34
C LEU A 337 -8.68 24.77 20.10
N SER A 338 -9.84 25.41 20.03
CA SER A 338 -9.98 26.86 19.99
C SER A 338 -9.41 27.52 21.26
N PRO A 339 -8.95 28.78 21.20
CA PRO A 339 -8.30 29.43 22.34
C PRO A 339 -9.21 29.65 23.54
N ASP A 340 -10.53 29.77 23.34
CA ASP A 340 -11.53 29.83 24.42
C ASP A 340 -11.86 28.43 24.98
N GLY A 341 -11.64 27.39 24.18
CA GLY A 341 -11.91 25.99 24.51
C GLY A 341 -13.32 25.54 24.15
N ALA A 342 -14.11 26.35 23.45
CA ALA A 342 -15.51 26.08 23.13
C ALA A 342 -15.67 25.14 21.93
N SER A 343 -14.69 25.10 21.03
CA SER A 343 -14.71 24.26 19.83
C SER A 343 -13.39 23.54 19.53
N ILE A 344 -13.46 22.40 18.85
CA ILE A 344 -12.32 21.68 18.26
C ILE A 344 -12.53 21.62 16.76
N ALA A 345 -11.53 22.07 15.99
CA ALA A 345 -11.51 21.90 14.53
C ALA A 345 -10.76 20.61 14.20
N VAL A 346 -11.32 19.78 13.31
CA VAL A 346 -10.77 18.49 12.87
C VAL A 346 -10.55 18.52 11.37
N ALA A 347 -9.29 18.45 10.94
CA ALA A 347 -8.94 18.30 9.53
C ALA A 347 -9.11 16.84 9.08
N ASN A 348 -9.84 16.65 7.99
CA ASN A 348 -10.09 15.35 7.38
C ASN A 348 -9.21 15.20 6.13
N THR A 349 -8.41 14.12 6.09
CA THR A 349 -7.40 13.88 5.05
C THR A 349 -8.03 13.71 3.68
N PHE A 350 -9.16 13.01 3.56
CA PHE A 350 -9.75 12.73 2.26
C PHE A 350 -10.87 13.71 1.92
N SER A 351 -10.98 14.03 0.63
CA SER A 351 -12.09 14.82 0.12
C SER A 351 -13.37 13.98 0.12
N HIS A 352 -14.51 14.67 0.13
CA HIS A 352 -15.79 14.02 -0.14
C HIS A 352 -15.76 13.48 -1.57
N LEU A 353 -16.32 12.29 -1.74
CA LEU A 353 -16.57 11.73 -3.06
C LEU A 353 -17.59 12.64 -3.74
N THR A 354 -17.17 13.23 -4.87
CA THR A 354 -18.02 14.10 -5.69
C THR A 354 -18.39 13.38 -6.97
N GLY A 355 -19.44 13.85 -7.65
CA GLY A 355 -19.87 13.23 -8.89
C GLY A 355 -18.78 13.27 -9.97
N PHE A 356 -18.97 12.47 -11.02
CA PHE A 356 -18.03 12.42 -12.14
C PHE A 356 -17.65 13.81 -12.65
N ARG A 357 -16.35 14.09 -12.67
CA ARG A 357 -15.74 15.38 -13.07
C ARG A 357 -16.23 16.61 -12.29
N GLN A 358 -16.60 16.44 -11.03
CA GLN A 358 -16.94 17.55 -10.15
C GLN A 358 -15.78 17.95 -9.24
N PRO A 359 -15.62 19.25 -8.90
CA PRO A 359 -14.55 19.69 -8.03
C PRO A 359 -14.61 19.02 -6.66
N LEU A 360 -13.44 18.61 -6.17
CA LEU A 360 -13.27 18.05 -4.83
C LEU A 360 -13.74 19.04 -3.76
N LYS A 361 -14.22 18.52 -2.64
CA LYS A 361 -14.50 19.32 -1.44
C LYS A 361 -14.00 18.55 -0.22
N SER A 362 -12.98 19.08 0.46
CA SER A 362 -12.57 18.57 1.77
C SER A 362 -13.38 19.21 2.88
N GLU A 363 -13.40 18.57 4.05
CA GLU A 363 -14.16 19.02 5.19
C GLU A 363 -13.23 19.27 6.39
N VAL A 364 -13.50 20.35 7.12
CA VAL A 364 -13.06 20.50 8.52
C VAL A 364 -14.28 20.34 9.41
N THR A 365 -14.31 19.26 10.20
CA THR A 365 -15.40 19.00 11.16
C THR A 365 -15.18 19.84 12.41
N VAL A 366 -16.22 20.54 12.88
CA VAL A 366 -16.15 21.36 14.10
C VAL A 366 -16.98 20.71 15.20
N ILE A 367 -16.35 20.50 16.35
CA ILE A 367 -16.95 19.91 17.54
C ILE A 367 -17.14 21.00 18.58
N GLU A 368 -18.35 21.18 19.09
CA GLU A 368 -18.63 21.98 20.29
C GLU A 368 -18.32 21.14 21.54
N THR A 369 -17.45 21.64 22.40
CA THR A 369 -16.82 20.85 23.48
C THR A 369 -17.68 20.67 24.72
N GLY A 370 -18.60 21.60 25.01
CA GLY A 370 -19.47 21.57 26.18
C GLY A 370 -20.46 20.41 26.16
N ARG A 371 -21.01 20.08 24.99
CA ARG A 371 -21.84 18.86 24.79
C ARG A 371 -21.11 17.74 24.05
N ALA A 372 -19.91 17.97 23.55
CA ALA A 372 -19.18 17.06 22.66
C ALA A 372 -20.03 16.63 21.47
N THR A 373 -20.46 17.59 20.65
CA THR A 373 -21.29 17.35 19.46
C THR A 373 -20.71 18.06 18.25
N VAL A 374 -20.82 17.45 17.07
CA VAL A 374 -20.50 18.14 15.81
C VAL A 374 -21.56 19.22 15.56
N ASN A 375 -21.17 20.48 15.52
CA ASN A 375 -22.07 21.61 15.28
C ASN A 375 -21.97 22.12 13.84
N GLU A 376 -20.77 22.09 13.25
CA GLU A 376 -20.50 22.64 11.91
C GLU A 376 -19.55 21.76 11.11
N ARG A 377 -19.60 21.94 9.78
CA ARG A 377 -18.73 21.28 8.79
C ARG A 377 -18.30 22.34 7.78
N TRP A 378 -17.04 22.79 7.87
CA TRP A 378 -16.51 23.81 6.96
C TRP A 378 -15.95 23.15 5.71
N MET A 379 -16.50 23.50 4.55
CA MET A 379 -16.10 22.91 3.28
C MET A 379 -14.97 23.71 2.64
N VAL A 380 -13.90 23.02 2.27
CA VAL A 380 -12.72 23.58 1.59
C VAL A 380 -12.71 23.13 0.13
N PRO A 381 -13.07 24.02 -0.82
CA PRO A 381 -13.24 23.64 -2.23
C PRO A 381 -11.89 23.41 -2.92
N GLY A 382 -11.80 22.34 -3.70
CA GLY A 382 -10.61 21.97 -4.49
C GLY A 382 -9.41 21.54 -3.65
N ALA A 383 -9.64 21.15 -2.40
CA ALA A 383 -8.61 20.68 -1.47
C ALA A 383 -8.72 19.16 -1.23
N ASN A 384 -7.59 18.56 -0.87
CA ASN A 384 -7.42 17.19 -0.41
C ASN A 384 -6.18 17.10 0.52
N LEU A 385 -5.99 15.96 1.18
CA LEU A 385 -4.87 15.67 2.11
C LEU A 385 -4.68 16.74 3.20
N MET A 386 -5.79 17.16 3.82
CA MET A 386 -5.74 18.10 4.94
C MET A 386 -5.30 17.39 6.21
N THR A 387 -4.02 17.52 6.57
CA THR A 387 -3.37 16.71 7.62
C THR A 387 -2.85 17.54 8.81
N GLY A 388 -3.12 18.84 8.82
CA GLY A 388 -2.75 19.74 9.92
C GLY A 388 -3.78 20.85 10.11
N VAL A 389 -3.99 21.24 11.36
CA VAL A 389 -4.86 22.37 11.74
C VAL A 389 -4.32 23.02 13.01
N ALA A 390 -4.36 24.35 13.10
CA ALA A 390 -3.99 25.11 14.28
C ALA A 390 -4.84 26.38 14.40
N TRP A 391 -5.32 26.66 15.61
CA TRP A 391 -6.05 27.88 15.91
C TRP A 391 -5.11 29.06 16.16
N HIS A 392 -5.45 30.22 15.60
CA HIS A 392 -4.78 31.45 15.97
C HIS A 392 -5.21 31.87 17.39
N PRO A 393 -4.30 32.36 18.26
CA PRO A 393 -4.62 32.70 19.65
C PRO A 393 -5.73 33.74 19.84
N SER A 394 -6.03 34.56 18.84
CA SER A 394 -7.17 35.50 18.90
C SER A 394 -8.54 34.82 18.84
N GLY A 395 -8.63 33.58 18.39
CA GLY A 395 -9.90 32.87 18.17
C GLY A 395 -10.66 33.28 16.91
N GLU A 396 -10.18 34.28 16.15
CA GLU A 396 -10.87 34.75 14.93
C GLU A 396 -10.82 33.74 13.77
N TYR A 397 -9.79 32.90 13.73
CA TYR A 397 -9.60 31.93 12.65
C TYR A 397 -8.68 30.77 13.06
N ALA A 398 -8.80 29.67 12.32
CA ALA A 398 -7.83 28.59 12.28
C ALA A 398 -7.14 28.53 10.92
N LEU A 399 -5.96 27.93 10.87
CA LEU A 399 -5.25 27.59 9.65
C LEU A 399 -5.20 26.07 9.51
N ALA A 400 -5.50 25.56 8.32
CA ALA A 400 -5.32 24.14 8.01
C ALA A 400 -4.44 23.95 6.77
N THR A 401 -3.56 22.95 6.80
CA THR A 401 -2.76 22.58 5.63
C THR A 401 -3.61 21.88 4.59
N LEU A 402 -3.25 22.05 3.33
CA LEU A 402 -3.98 21.43 2.22
C LEU A 402 -3.09 21.19 1.01
N ASN A 403 -3.42 20.13 0.27
CA ASN A 403 -3.09 19.99 -1.14
C ASN A 403 -4.27 20.48 -1.98
N ARG A 404 -3.99 21.03 -3.15
CA ARG A 404 -4.96 21.36 -4.20
C ARG A 404 -4.60 20.59 -5.46
N THR A 405 -5.11 19.39 -5.58
CA THR A 405 -4.96 18.56 -6.78
C THR A 405 -5.98 18.99 -7.84
N LYS A 406 -5.50 19.25 -9.07
CA LYS A 406 -6.36 19.57 -10.23
C LYS A 406 -6.67 18.28 -10.97
N ASN A 407 -7.40 17.40 -10.30
CA ASN A 407 -7.76 16.08 -10.79
C ASN A 407 -8.73 16.11 -11.99
N LEU A 408 -9.38 17.24 -12.23
CA LEU A 408 -10.31 17.45 -13.34
C LEU A 408 -9.65 17.87 -14.66
N VAL A 409 -8.37 18.25 -14.63
CA VAL A 409 -7.64 18.61 -15.85
C VAL A 409 -6.62 17.52 -16.16
N PRO A 410 -6.49 17.10 -17.43
CA PRO A 410 -5.49 16.13 -17.82
C PRO A 410 -4.07 16.60 -17.47
N MET A 411 -3.24 15.68 -16.98
CA MET A 411 -1.83 15.91 -16.62
C MET A 411 -0.93 16.11 -17.84
N THR A 412 -1.21 17.13 -18.64
CA THR A 412 -0.51 17.46 -19.90
C THR A 412 0.73 18.33 -19.71
N ARG A 413 0.84 19.00 -18.55
CA ARG A 413 1.97 19.88 -18.20
C ARG A 413 2.18 19.95 -16.70
N LEU A 414 3.37 20.40 -16.30
CA LEU A 414 3.75 20.61 -14.89
C LEU A 414 3.98 22.09 -14.52
N MET A 415 3.97 22.98 -15.52
CA MET A 415 4.22 24.40 -15.29
C MET A 415 3.07 25.05 -14.53
N GLN A 416 3.37 26.08 -13.74
CA GLN A 416 2.36 26.91 -13.06
C GLN A 416 1.40 26.13 -12.14
N GLY A 417 1.88 25.08 -11.45
CA GLY A 417 1.04 24.44 -10.43
C GLY A 417 -0.04 23.53 -11.01
N TRP A 418 0.11 23.06 -12.26
CA TRP A 418 -0.93 22.39 -13.04
C TRP A 418 -1.48 21.11 -12.42
N VAL A 419 -0.66 20.30 -11.75
CA VAL A 419 -1.08 19.03 -11.14
C VAL A 419 -1.49 19.24 -9.68
N ILE A 420 -0.53 19.55 -8.80
CA ILE A 420 -0.75 19.75 -7.36
C ILE A 420 -0.15 21.10 -6.95
N THR A 421 -0.83 21.83 -6.08
CA THR A 421 -0.26 22.96 -5.33
C THR A 421 -0.56 22.74 -3.86
N ASN A 422 0.18 23.41 -2.99
CA ASN A 422 0.19 23.16 -1.55
C ASN A 422 0.02 24.49 -0.84
N GLY A 423 -0.76 24.52 0.22
CA GLY A 423 -1.20 25.78 0.79
C GLY A 423 -1.87 25.68 2.15
N LEU A 424 -2.61 26.73 2.46
CA LEU A 424 -3.37 26.88 3.70
C LEU A 424 -4.82 27.25 3.37
N ALA A 425 -5.75 26.61 4.07
CA ALA A 425 -7.08 27.15 4.29
C ALA A 425 -7.04 28.11 5.48
N VAL A 426 -7.63 29.29 5.32
CA VAL A 426 -7.94 30.22 6.40
C VAL A 426 -9.41 30.03 6.74
N LEU A 427 -9.65 29.44 7.91
CA LEU A 427 -10.95 29.02 8.40
C LEU A 427 -11.44 30.07 9.41
N TRP A 428 -12.31 30.98 8.97
CA TRP A 428 -12.82 32.04 9.83
C TRP A 428 -13.88 31.52 10.80
N ALA A 429 -13.96 32.10 11.99
CA ALA A 429 -14.92 31.70 13.02
C ALA A 429 -16.39 31.85 12.60
N ASP A 430 -16.68 32.63 11.56
CA ASP A 430 -18.02 32.77 10.97
C ASP A 430 -18.37 31.67 9.94
N GLY A 431 -17.47 30.70 9.74
CA GLY A 431 -17.61 29.61 8.78
C GLY A 431 -17.12 29.94 7.36
N THR A 432 -16.67 31.17 7.10
CA THR A 432 -16.05 31.54 5.82
C THR A 432 -14.71 30.80 5.66
N VAL A 433 -14.41 30.38 4.43
CA VAL A 433 -13.14 29.72 4.08
C VAL A 433 -12.45 30.45 2.94
N ASP A 434 -11.22 30.91 3.17
CA ASP A 434 -10.31 31.38 2.14
C ASP A 434 -9.14 30.43 1.97
N GLN A 435 -8.41 30.53 0.84
CA GLN A 435 -7.25 29.70 0.58
C GLN A 435 -6.10 30.51 -0.02
N VAL A 436 -4.88 30.17 0.40
CA VAL A 436 -3.63 30.71 -0.15
C VAL A 436 -2.64 29.58 -0.42
N LEU A 437 -1.71 29.80 -1.35
CA LEU A 437 -0.64 28.84 -1.62
C LEU A 437 0.63 29.17 -0.84
N LEU A 438 1.36 28.13 -0.45
CA LEU A 438 2.71 28.18 0.10
C LEU A 438 3.77 27.94 -0.97
N ASP A 439 3.38 27.44 -2.15
CA ASP A 439 4.29 27.31 -3.29
C ASP A 439 4.88 28.66 -3.70
N GLN A 440 5.99 28.59 -4.43
CA GLN A 440 6.63 29.71 -5.11
C GLN A 440 6.71 29.46 -6.61
N PRO A 441 6.81 30.51 -7.46
CA PRO A 441 7.00 30.31 -8.89
C PRO A 441 8.32 29.60 -9.13
N GLY A 442 8.26 28.38 -9.67
CA GLY A 442 9.47 27.59 -9.92
C GLY A 442 9.87 26.63 -8.79
N PHE A 443 9.21 26.68 -7.63
CA PHE A 443 9.62 25.92 -6.45
C PHE A 443 8.42 25.58 -5.56
N GLY A 444 7.94 24.33 -5.64
CA GLY A 444 6.77 23.85 -4.91
C GLY A 444 7.01 23.60 -3.43
N PHE A 445 5.93 23.55 -2.65
CA PHE A 445 5.90 23.28 -1.21
C PHE A 445 5.20 21.94 -0.92
N ALA A 446 5.55 20.91 -1.69
CA ALA A 446 4.90 19.59 -1.68
C ALA A 446 4.65 19.01 -0.29
N ASP A 447 3.46 18.46 -0.09
CA ASP A 447 3.09 17.71 1.12
C ASP A 447 3.15 18.59 2.38
N ALA A 448 2.32 19.65 2.39
CA ALA A 448 2.13 20.47 3.57
C ALA A 448 1.41 19.64 4.65
N THR A 449 2.06 19.40 5.79
CA THR A 449 1.56 18.45 6.80
C THR A 449 1.26 19.14 8.14
N GLY A 450 2.24 19.24 9.03
CA GLY A 450 2.11 19.83 10.35
C GLY A 450 2.05 21.36 10.32
N ILE A 451 1.28 21.92 11.26
CA ILE A 451 1.20 23.37 11.48
C ILE A 451 1.13 23.68 12.99
N ALA A 452 1.82 24.72 13.42
CA ALA A 452 1.72 25.28 14.77
C ALA A 452 1.81 26.80 14.73
N ILE A 453 1.08 27.49 15.61
CA ILE A 453 1.08 28.95 15.71
C ILE A 453 1.73 29.36 17.02
N THR A 454 2.59 30.40 16.97
CA THR A 454 3.26 30.91 18.15
C THR A 454 2.24 31.42 19.18
N PRO A 455 2.53 31.34 20.49
CA PRO A 455 1.60 31.78 21.53
C PRO A 455 1.18 33.26 21.42
N ASP A 456 2.04 34.11 20.85
CA ASP A 456 1.75 35.53 20.57
C ASP A 456 0.95 35.75 19.27
N GLY A 457 0.66 34.68 18.53
CA GLY A 457 -0.07 34.71 17.26
C GLY A 457 0.73 35.22 16.08
N ARG A 458 1.98 35.66 16.27
CA ARG A 458 2.77 36.33 15.24
C ARG A 458 3.11 35.43 14.05
N TYR A 459 3.53 34.20 14.33
CA TYR A 459 4.01 33.28 13.31
C TYR A 459 3.24 31.96 13.31
N ALA A 460 2.93 31.46 12.12
CA ALA A 460 2.57 30.07 11.90
C ALA A 460 3.73 29.35 11.22
N LEU A 461 4.11 28.19 11.74
CA LEU A 461 5.11 27.31 11.15
C LEU A 461 4.39 26.17 10.43
N VAL A 462 4.74 25.93 9.17
CA VAL A 462 4.14 24.86 8.35
C VAL A 462 5.25 23.97 7.81
N THR A 463 5.16 22.66 8.02
CA THR A 463 6.13 21.69 7.50
C THR A 463 5.75 21.23 6.09
N SER A 464 6.75 21.01 5.24
CA SER A 464 6.61 20.37 3.92
C SER A 464 7.44 19.11 3.90
N SER A 465 6.78 17.95 4.01
CA SER A 465 7.49 16.67 4.07
C SER A 465 8.17 16.36 2.74
N GLY A 466 7.57 16.78 1.63
CA GLY A 466 8.09 16.57 0.29
C GLY A 466 9.31 17.40 -0.06
N THR A 467 9.51 18.56 0.60
CA THR A 467 10.61 19.48 0.26
C THR A 467 11.59 19.73 1.40
N ASP A 468 11.52 18.95 2.48
CA ASP A 468 12.44 18.96 3.62
C ASP A 468 12.64 20.36 4.21
N ARG A 469 11.54 21.08 4.42
CA ARG A 469 11.58 22.46 4.93
C ARG A 469 10.34 22.87 5.71
N VAL A 470 10.48 23.98 6.42
CA VAL A 470 9.41 24.69 7.13
C VAL A 470 9.24 26.09 6.59
N ALA A 471 8.00 26.50 6.33
CA ALA A 471 7.63 27.88 6.06
C ALA A 471 7.28 28.59 7.37
N VAL A 472 7.79 29.81 7.57
CA VAL A 472 7.36 30.72 8.64
C VAL A 472 6.47 31.79 8.04
N VAL A 473 5.18 31.68 8.34
CA VAL A 473 4.11 32.57 7.90
C VAL A 473 3.90 33.65 8.95
N GLU A 474 3.94 34.92 8.57
CA GLU A 474 3.55 36.04 9.42
C GLU A 474 2.03 36.23 9.34
N CYS A 475 1.33 35.86 10.42
CA CYS A 475 -0.13 35.78 10.49
C CYS A 475 -0.83 37.09 10.14
N ALA A 476 -0.29 38.22 10.62
CA ALA A 476 -0.83 39.54 10.34
C ALA A 476 -0.76 39.90 8.84
N LYS A 477 0.33 39.52 8.16
CA LYS A 477 0.46 39.77 6.71
C LYS A 477 -0.45 38.85 5.90
N LEU A 478 -0.56 37.59 6.31
CA LEU A 478 -1.49 36.65 5.68
C LEU A 478 -2.93 37.15 5.78
N THR A 479 -3.38 37.51 6.98
CA THR A 479 -4.76 37.96 7.18
C THR A 479 -5.02 39.31 6.51
N LEU A 480 -4.06 40.23 6.51
CA LEU A 480 -4.16 41.48 5.76
C LEU A 480 -4.28 41.25 4.25
N LEU A 481 -3.52 40.31 3.68
CA LEU A 481 -3.64 39.95 2.27
C LEU A 481 -5.04 39.44 1.94
N VAL A 482 -5.60 38.56 2.76
CA VAL A 482 -6.94 37.98 2.52
C VAL A 482 -8.03 39.04 2.74
N LYS A 483 -7.96 39.82 3.82
CA LYS A 483 -8.96 40.83 4.17
C LYS A 483 -8.95 42.03 3.20
N SER A 484 -7.82 42.33 2.56
CA SER A 484 -7.72 43.42 1.57
C SER A 484 -8.12 43.01 0.15
N ALA A 485 -8.22 41.71 -0.13
CA ALA A 485 -8.62 41.16 -1.42
C ALA A 485 -10.14 41.23 -1.63
N GLY A 486 -10.56 41.57 -2.86
CA GLY A 486 -11.96 41.51 -3.26
C GLY A 486 -12.50 40.07 -3.24
N SER A 487 -13.82 39.91 -3.19
CA SER A 487 -14.47 38.58 -3.15
C SER A 487 -14.07 37.67 -4.32
N GLU A 488 -13.86 38.23 -5.50
CA GLU A 488 -13.40 37.48 -6.67
C GLU A 488 -11.93 37.06 -6.57
N GLU A 489 -11.06 37.94 -6.07
CA GLU A 489 -9.65 37.60 -5.86
C GLU A 489 -9.50 36.48 -4.83
N ARG A 490 -10.27 36.56 -3.73
CA ARG A 490 -10.33 35.54 -2.67
C ARG A 490 -10.77 34.16 -3.19
N ARG A 491 -11.77 34.11 -4.07
CA ARG A 491 -12.31 32.84 -4.61
C ARG A 491 -11.47 32.24 -5.73
N SER A 492 -10.96 33.08 -6.64
CA SER A 492 -10.45 32.61 -7.93
C SER A 492 -8.94 32.78 -8.09
N VAL A 493 -8.36 33.81 -7.45
CA VAL A 493 -6.95 34.19 -7.63
C VAL A 493 -6.08 33.64 -6.51
N LEU A 494 -6.33 34.01 -5.25
CA LEU A 494 -5.51 33.60 -4.10
C LEU A 494 -5.31 32.08 -4.00
N PRO A 495 -6.33 31.22 -4.24
CA PRO A 495 -6.16 29.77 -4.14
C PRO A 495 -5.28 29.16 -5.23
N ASN A 496 -4.92 29.92 -6.27
CA ASN A 496 -4.15 29.42 -7.42
C ASN A 496 -2.85 30.23 -7.67
N HIS A 497 -2.58 31.26 -6.88
CA HIS A 497 -1.50 32.21 -7.17
C HIS A 497 -0.17 31.83 -6.50
N LEU A 498 0.74 31.25 -7.28
CA LEU A 498 2.06 30.77 -6.82
C LEU A 498 3.00 31.86 -6.26
N GLY A 499 2.76 33.14 -6.53
CA GLY A 499 3.62 34.24 -6.05
C GLY A 499 3.17 34.94 -4.77
N LYS A 500 1.95 34.72 -4.27
CA LYS A 500 1.42 35.50 -3.12
C LYS A 500 2.08 35.11 -1.80
N SER A 501 2.66 33.92 -1.72
CA SER A 501 3.42 33.46 -0.55
C SER A 501 4.55 34.42 -0.16
N ALA A 502 5.16 35.12 -1.12
CA ALA A 502 6.20 36.13 -0.84
C ALA A 502 5.70 37.32 0.01
N ALA A 503 4.38 37.56 0.06
CA ALA A 503 3.80 38.63 0.87
C ALA A 503 3.68 38.28 2.35
N PHE A 504 3.61 36.99 2.71
CA PHE A 504 3.34 36.56 4.09
C PHE A 504 4.29 35.49 4.62
N VAL A 505 5.03 34.77 3.78
CA VAL A 505 6.09 33.85 4.23
C VAL A 505 7.38 34.65 4.38
N VAL A 506 7.83 34.81 5.62
CA VAL A 506 9.02 35.62 5.94
C VAL A 506 10.30 34.80 5.85
N ARG A 507 10.22 33.48 5.99
CA ARG A 507 11.39 32.60 5.95
C ARG A 507 11.02 31.17 5.60
N TYR A 508 11.95 30.48 4.95
CA TYR A 508 11.97 29.02 4.86
C TYR A 508 13.20 28.48 5.60
N PHE A 509 13.03 27.44 6.40
CA PHE A 509 14.13 26.72 7.06
C PHE A 509 14.28 25.34 6.46
N PRO A 510 15.50 24.90 6.08
CA PRO A 510 15.74 23.51 5.78
C PRO A 510 15.61 22.67 7.06
N THR A 511 15.19 21.41 6.91
CA THR A 511 15.09 20.44 8.00
C THR A 511 15.85 19.16 7.67
N GLY A 512 15.77 18.16 8.56
CA GLY A 512 15.99 16.77 8.15
C GLY A 512 14.89 16.28 7.22
N ARG A 513 15.01 15.04 6.75
CA ARG A 513 14.12 14.45 5.75
C ARG A 513 12.74 14.10 6.30
N GLY A 514 11.71 14.40 5.51
CA GLY A 514 10.32 14.12 5.84
C GLY A 514 9.84 14.83 7.11
N PRO A 515 9.95 16.16 7.22
CA PRO A 515 9.40 16.88 8.37
C PRO A 515 7.88 16.67 8.45
N ARG A 516 7.39 16.22 9.60
CA ARG A 516 5.97 15.93 9.89
C ARG A 516 5.40 16.93 10.89
N GLY A 517 5.24 16.55 12.15
CA GLY A 517 4.73 17.43 13.20
C GLY A 517 5.70 18.57 13.54
N VAL A 518 5.13 19.68 14.00
CA VAL A 518 5.88 20.82 14.55
C VAL A 518 5.26 21.24 15.89
N ALA A 519 6.10 21.50 16.89
CA ALA A 519 5.68 22.06 18.18
C ALA A 519 6.50 23.29 18.53
N ILE A 520 5.88 24.25 19.21
CA ILE A 520 6.50 25.52 19.60
C ILE A 520 6.59 25.56 21.12
N SER A 521 7.72 26.01 21.66
CA SER A 521 7.91 26.17 23.09
C SER A 521 6.90 27.18 23.66
N ARG A 522 6.53 27.00 24.93
CA ARG A 522 5.51 27.84 25.59
C ARG A 522 5.84 29.34 25.57
N ASP A 523 7.13 29.69 25.59
CA ASP A 523 7.60 31.07 25.52
C ASP A 523 7.70 31.62 24.09
N GLY A 524 7.30 30.83 23.08
CA GLY A 524 7.35 31.17 21.67
C GLY A 524 8.77 31.27 21.08
N ALA A 525 9.81 30.91 21.83
CA ALA A 525 11.19 31.16 21.43
C ALA A 525 11.75 30.13 20.45
N LYS A 526 11.32 28.87 20.55
CA LYS A 526 11.84 27.77 19.75
C LYS A 526 10.73 26.95 19.13
N ALA A 527 11.00 26.43 17.94
CA ALA A 527 10.20 25.38 17.34
C ALA A 527 11.00 24.10 17.15
N TYR A 528 10.32 22.97 17.25
CA TYR A 528 10.85 21.63 17.11
C TYR A 528 10.05 20.91 16.03
N VAL A 529 10.74 20.32 15.06
CA VAL A 529 10.15 19.70 13.87
C VAL A 529 10.59 18.25 13.79
N ALA A 530 9.64 17.32 13.77
CA ALA A 530 9.92 15.89 13.70
C ALA A 530 10.29 15.46 12.27
N ASN A 531 11.52 14.97 12.06
CA ASN A 531 12.01 14.51 10.76
C ASN A 531 11.87 12.98 10.67
N SER A 532 10.80 12.50 10.04
CA SER A 532 10.41 11.08 10.09
C SER A 532 11.43 10.14 9.43
N LEU A 533 12.19 10.63 8.44
CA LEU A 533 13.10 9.81 7.66
C LEU A 533 14.57 9.86 8.11
N ASP A 534 14.86 10.68 9.12
CA ASP A 534 16.19 10.86 9.70
C ASP A 534 16.24 10.56 11.22
N ASP A 535 15.09 10.30 11.85
CA ASP A 535 14.98 10.02 13.29
C ASP A 535 15.58 11.15 14.15
N THR A 536 15.28 12.40 13.79
CA THR A 536 15.77 13.60 14.47
C THR A 536 14.67 14.62 14.66
N LEU A 537 14.92 15.61 15.52
CA LEU A 537 14.18 16.87 15.54
C LEU A 537 15.03 18.00 14.97
N THR A 538 14.49 18.83 14.08
CA THR A 538 15.10 20.13 13.75
C THR A 538 14.66 21.19 14.76
N VAL A 539 15.58 22.02 15.25
CA VAL A 539 15.32 23.10 16.20
C VAL A 539 15.51 24.45 15.51
N ILE A 540 14.53 25.35 15.64
CA ILE A 540 14.53 26.70 15.06
C ILE A 540 14.41 27.72 16.20
N ASP A 541 15.30 28.72 16.25
CA ASP A 541 15.17 29.89 17.13
C ASP A 541 14.30 30.93 16.42
N LEU A 542 13.11 31.17 16.96
CA LEU A 542 12.09 32.07 16.40
C LEU A 542 12.32 33.53 16.75
N ARG A 543 13.09 33.83 17.81
CA ARG A 543 13.45 35.21 18.16
C ARG A 543 14.45 35.78 17.17
N LYS A 544 15.37 34.94 16.71
CA LYS A 544 16.41 35.29 15.73
C LYS A 544 16.07 34.89 14.30
N LEU A 545 15.06 34.05 14.11
CA LEU A 545 14.72 33.42 12.83
C LEU A 545 15.94 32.72 12.21
N VAL A 546 16.60 31.85 12.99
CA VAL A 546 17.73 31.03 12.55
C VAL A 546 17.54 29.57 12.94
N GLY A 547 18.17 28.65 12.20
CA GLY A 547 18.30 27.26 12.65
C GLY A 547 19.15 27.19 13.91
N ALA A 548 18.68 26.50 14.94
CA ALA A 548 19.31 26.42 16.26
C ALA A 548 19.98 25.07 16.55
N GLY A 549 19.72 24.04 15.73
CA GLY A 549 20.37 22.74 15.84
C GLY A 549 19.44 21.58 15.49
N ALA A 550 19.83 20.38 15.91
CA ALA A 550 19.02 19.18 15.80
C ALA A 550 19.17 18.31 17.06
N VAL A 551 18.15 17.50 17.34
CA VAL A 551 18.15 16.49 18.42
C VAL A 551 18.09 15.11 17.79
N ASP A 552 18.99 14.21 18.15
CA ASP A 552 18.92 12.80 17.75
C ASP A 552 17.94 12.02 18.65
N LEU A 553 17.04 11.26 18.04
CA LEU A 553 16.07 10.42 18.74
C LEU A 553 16.54 8.97 18.90
N GLY A 554 17.76 8.64 18.45
CA GLY A 554 18.40 7.34 18.68
C GLY A 554 17.96 6.23 17.71
N GLY A 555 17.49 6.60 16.51
CA GLY A 555 17.20 5.65 15.44
C GLY A 555 18.43 5.26 14.61
N SER A 556 18.33 4.16 13.86
CA SER A 556 19.42 3.66 13.02
C SER A 556 19.86 4.71 11.98
N LYS A 557 21.18 4.84 11.81
CA LYS A 557 21.80 5.70 10.79
C LYS A 557 22.13 4.95 9.50
N GLU A 558 22.00 3.62 9.52
CA GLU A 558 22.14 2.81 8.31
C GLU A 558 21.03 3.14 7.31
N ILE A 559 21.40 3.38 6.06
CA ILE A 559 20.43 3.59 4.98
C ILE A 559 20.31 2.30 4.19
N THR A 560 19.36 1.47 4.62
CA THR A 560 19.00 0.24 3.90
C THR A 560 18.42 0.56 2.52
N ARG A 561 18.39 -0.42 1.62
CA ARG A 561 17.70 -0.30 0.33
C ARG A 561 16.25 0.16 0.49
N GLN A 562 15.55 -0.38 1.48
CA GLN A 562 14.17 0.00 1.80
C GLN A 562 14.06 1.46 2.24
N ARG A 563 14.90 1.91 3.20
CA ARG A 563 14.91 3.30 3.68
C ARG A 563 15.30 4.29 2.59
N TYR A 564 16.18 3.88 1.66
CA TYR A 564 16.50 4.70 0.50
C TYR A 564 15.29 4.85 -0.43
N GLY A 565 14.58 3.76 -0.74
CA GLY A 565 13.35 3.79 -1.53
C GLY A 565 12.24 4.62 -0.87
N GLU A 566 12.06 4.50 0.45
CA GLU A 566 11.13 5.30 1.24
C GLU A 566 11.46 6.80 1.15
N ARG A 567 12.74 7.16 1.28
CA ARG A 567 13.20 8.55 1.09
C ARG A 567 12.91 9.10 -0.29
N LEU A 568 13.05 8.28 -1.34
CA LEU A 568 12.69 8.69 -2.68
C LEU A 568 11.17 8.87 -2.81
N PHE A 569 10.39 7.93 -2.29
CA PHE A 569 8.93 7.97 -2.34
C PHE A 569 8.33 9.25 -1.74
N HIS A 570 8.88 9.72 -0.61
CA HIS A 570 8.44 10.93 0.07
C HIS A 570 9.10 12.21 -0.43
N SER A 571 10.07 12.16 -1.35
CA SER A 571 10.85 13.32 -1.77
C SER A 571 10.30 13.93 -3.05
N ALA A 572 9.88 15.19 -3.01
CA ALA A 572 9.53 15.95 -4.20
C ALA A 572 10.76 16.40 -5.00
N ASN A 573 11.99 16.13 -4.54
CA ASN A 573 13.19 16.43 -5.34
C ASN A 573 13.24 15.65 -6.66
N ILE A 574 12.49 14.54 -6.75
CA ILE A 574 12.36 13.72 -7.95
C ILE A 574 11.36 14.32 -8.96
N ALA A 575 10.57 15.31 -8.55
CA ALA A 575 9.55 15.92 -9.40
C ALA A 575 9.98 17.29 -9.91
N PHE A 576 9.51 17.64 -11.11
CA PHE A 576 9.77 18.93 -11.73
C PHE A 576 9.38 20.07 -10.79
N ARG A 577 10.35 20.93 -10.48
CA ARG A 577 10.17 22.09 -9.58
C ARG A 577 9.65 21.72 -8.19
N ARG A 578 9.82 20.47 -7.74
CA ARG A 578 9.38 19.98 -6.42
C ARG A 578 7.89 20.17 -6.14
N GLN A 579 7.07 19.97 -7.17
CA GLN A 579 5.64 20.23 -7.08
C GLN A 579 4.89 19.22 -6.19
N PHE A 580 5.28 17.95 -6.22
CA PHE A 580 4.69 16.83 -5.49
C PHE A 580 5.69 15.67 -5.40
N SER A 581 5.37 14.64 -4.60
CA SER A 581 6.13 13.39 -4.45
C SER A 581 5.23 12.19 -4.79
N CYS A 582 5.72 10.94 -4.67
CA CYS A 582 4.83 9.78 -4.77
C CYS A 582 3.81 9.78 -3.62
N HIS A 583 4.21 10.26 -2.44
CA HIS A 583 3.34 10.40 -1.26
C HIS A 583 2.17 11.37 -1.47
N SER A 584 2.32 12.39 -2.33
CA SER A 584 1.25 13.36 -2.60
C SER A 584 0.00 12.76 -3.24
N CYS A 585 0.16 11.64 -3.97
CA CYS A 585 -0.96 10.85 -4.50
C CYS A 585 -1.14 9.56 -3.69
N HIS A 586 -0.06 9.01 -3.12
CA HIS A 586 -0.09 7.77 -2.35
C HIS A 586 0.25 8.01 -0.87
N PRO A 587 -0.62 8.67 -0.09
CA PRO A 587 -0.38 8.91 1.33
C PRO A 587 -0.21 7.57 2.06
N ASP A 588 0.90 7.39 2.78
CA ASP A 588 1.27 6.12 3.44
C ASP A 588 1.20 4.87 2.54
N GLY A 589 1.56 5.04 1.26
CA GLY A 589 1.49 3.96 0.26
C GLY A 589 0.05 3.57 -0.12
N HIS A 590 -0.95 4.37 0.25
CA HIS A 590 -2.36 4.08 0.07
C HIS A 590 -3.02 4.98 -0.98
N VAL A 591 -4.35 5.01 -1.00
CA VAL A 591 -5.13 5.87 -1.89
C VAL A 591 -5.34 7.24 -1.25
N ASP A 592 -5.38 8.28 -2.06
CA ASP A 592 -5.80 9.64 -1.67
C ASP A 592 -7.31 9.89 -1.89
N GLY A 593 -8.02 8.87 -2.38
CA GLY A 593 -9.47 8.85 -2.53
C GLY A 593 -9.99 9.66 -3.71
N ILE A 594 -9.16 9.95 -4.72
CA ILE A 594 -9.53 10.72 -5.91
C ILE A 594 -9.07 10.06 -7.21
N THR A 595 -9.69 10.46 -8.31
CA THR A 595 -9.44 9.92 -9.66
C THR A 595 -8.53 10.84 -10.47
N TYR A 596 -7.66 10.29 -11.31
CA TYR A 596 -6.72 11.07 -12.13
C TYR A 596 -6.93 10.86 -13.63
N ASP A 597 -6.75 11.93 -14.40
CA ASP A 597 -6.71 11.90 -15.87
C ASP A 597 -5.24 12.04 -16.33
N ILE A 598 -4.61 10.90 -16.63
CA ILE A 598 -3.18 10.82 -16.94
C ILE A 598 -3.00 10.68 -18.46
N GLU A 599 -2.39 11.71 -19.07
CA GLU A 599 -2.34 11.96 -20.52
C GLU A 599 -1.82 10.82 -21.41
N ALA A 600 -1.03 9.89 -20.86
CA ALA A 600 -0.54 8.73 -21.59
C ALA A 600 -1.65 7.85 -22.20
N ASP A 601 -2.90 8.11 -21.81
CA ASP A 601 -4.10 7.45 -22.29
C ASP A 601 -4.89 8.26 -23.33
N GLY A 602 -4.54 9.54 -23.53
CA GLY A 602 -5.24 10.53 -24.35
C GLY A 602 -5.70 11.72 -23.49
N ILE A 603 -5.99 12.86 -24.12
CA ILE A 603 -6.43 14.06 -23.38
C ILE A 603 -7.92 13.93 -23.06
N GLY A 604 -8.27 13.89 -21.78
CA GLY A 604 -9.67 13.93 -21.35
C GLY A 604 -10.40 12.60 -21.44
N VAL A 605 -9.67 11.47 -21.44
CA VAL A 605 -10.22 10.11 -21.59
C VAL A 605 -9.64 9.17 -20.53
N SER A 606 -10.42 8.16 -20.13
CA SER A 606 -10.02 7.12 -19.18
C SER A 606 -9.50 7.65 -17.84
N PRO A 607 -10.28 8.49 -17.11
CA PRO A 607 -9.91 8.84 -15.74
C PRO A 607 -9.88 7.57 -14.88
N VAL A 608 -8.84 7.44 -14.07
CA VAL A 608 -8.58 6.24 -13.30
C VAL A 608 -8.58 6.51 -11.81
N ASP A 609 -9.13 5.57 -11.06
CA ASP A 609 -8.98 5.53 -9.61
C ASP A 609 -7.54 5.24 -9.22
N ASN A 610 -7.09 5.89 -8.15
CA ASN A 610 -5.76 5.70 -7.63
C ASN A 610 -5.68 4.40 -6.83
N ARG A 611 -4.85 3.44 -7.24
CA ARG A 611 -4.76 2.12 -6.57
C ARG A 611 -3.85 2.19 -5.35
N THR A 612 -4.17 1.41 -4.32
CA THR A 612 -3.26 1.21 -3.19
C THR A 612 -1.95 0.56 -3.65
N LEU A 613 -0.83 0.97 -3.02
CA LEU A 613 0.48 0.35 -3.19
C LEU A 613 0.83 -0.60 -2.04
N ARG A 614 -0.08 -0.81 -1.08
CA ARG A 614 0.16 -1.71 0.06
C ARG A 614 -0.04 -3.16 -0.38
N GLY A 615 0.96 -4.01 -0.15
CA GLY A 615 0.87 -5.45 -0.41
C GLY A 615 0.75 -5.85 -1.89
N ILE A 616 1.29 -5.04 -2.80
CA ILE A 616 1.20 -5.28 -4.26
C ILE A 616 2.33 -6.16 -4.82
N LEU A 617 3.16 -6.75 -3.95
CA LEU A 617 4.12 -7.76 -4.36
C LEU A 617 3.37 -8.90 -5.07
N ASP A 618 3.84 -9.26 -6.28
CA ASP A 618 3.29 -10.32 -7.13
C ASP A 618 1.91 -10.06 -7.75
N THR A 619 1.36 -8.85 -7.66
CA THR A 619 0.04 -8.51 -8.24
C THR A 619 0.11 -7.92 -9.65
N ALA A 620 1.26 -8.00 -10.32
CA ALA A 620 1.41 -7.57 -11.71
C ALA A 620 0.42 -8.32 -12.64
N PRO A 621 -0.05 -7.72 -13.73
CA PRO A 621 0.35 -6.42 -14.28
C PRO A 621 -0.21 -5.24 -13.50
N PHE A 622 0.36 -4.06 -13.74
CA PHE A 622 -0.04 -2.78 -13.16
C PHE A 622 -0.78 -1.94 -14.20
N LYS A 623 -1.47 -0.89 -13.71
CA LYS A 623 -2.45 -0.06 -14.43
C LYS A 623 -3.80 -0.77 -14.58
N TRP A 624 -4.88 0.00 -14.59
CA TRP A 624 -6.23 -0.53 -14.73
C TRP A 624 -6.50 -1.28 -16.03
N GLU A 625 -5.77 -1.02 -17.12
CA GLU A 625 -5.87 -1.82 -18.35
C GLU A 625 -4.86 -2.97 -18.42
N GLY A 626 -4.09 -3.24 -17.36
CA GLY A 626 -3.16 -4.36 -17.27
C GLY A 626 -1.97 -4.30 -18.24
N THR A 627 -1.63 -3.11 -18.74
CA THR A 627 -0.63 -2.96 -19.81
C THR A 627 0.82 -2.93 -19.31
N ASN A 628 1.04 -2.78 -18.00
CA ASN A 628 2.38 -2.57 -17.45
C ASN A 628 2.86 -3.80 -16.66
N PRO A 629 3.76 -4.63 -17.22
CA PRO A 629 4.15 -5.90 -16.59
C PRO A 629 5.00 -5.76 -15.32
N THR A 630 5.62 -4.59 -15.08
CA THR A 630 6.51 -4.37 -13.92
C THR A 630 6.37 -2.95 -13.36
N LEU A 631 6.67 -2.79 -12.06
CA LEU A 631 6.73 -1.48 -11.42
C LEU A 631 7.87 -0.63 -11.94
N THR A 632 9.04 -1.22 -12.19
CA THR A 632 10.15 -0.55 -12.91
C THR A 632 9.67 0.13 -14.20
N ARG A 633 8.77 -0.49 -14.98
CA ARG A 633 8.19 0.15 -16.19
C ARG A 633 7.15 1.21 -15.84
N GLN A 634 6.27 0.93 -14.88
CA GLN A 634 5.20 1.84 -14.43
C GLN A 634 5.79 3.13 -13.82
N CYS A 635 6.64 3.00 -12.81
CA CYS A 635 7.23 4.08 -12.01
C CYS A 635 8.53 4.64 -12.59
N GLY A 636 9.20 3.91 -13.49
CA GLY A 636 10.42 4.37 -14.15
C GLY A 636 10.13 5.21 -15.40
N PRO A 637 10.47 4.75 -16.63
CA PRO A 637 10.41 5.58 -17.83
C PRO A 637 9.05 6.23 -18.11
N ARG A 638 7.93 5.54 -17.86
CA ARG A 638 6.59 6.09 -18.13
C ARG A 638 6.27 7.25 -17.19
N LEU A 639 6.41 7.03 -15.88
CA LEU A 639 6.11 8.07 -14.89
C LEU A 639 7.11 9.23 -14.98
N ALA A 640 8.39 8.95 -15.25
CA ALA A 640 9.43 9.97 -15.35
C ALA A 640 9.11 11.07 -16.40
N VAL A 641 8.47 10.72 -17.51
CA VAL A 641 8.05 11.70 -18.54
C VAL A 641 7.11 12.76 -17.95
N PHE A 642 6.20 12.35 -17.05
CA PHE A 642 5.21 13.23 -16.43
C PHE A 642 5.67 13.84 -15.11
N PHE A 643 6.49 13.15 -14.33
CA PHE A 643 6.89 13.58 -12.99
C PHE A 643 8.15 14.45 -13.02
N THR A 644 9.18 14.00 -13.72
CA THR A 644 10.54 14.56 -13.64
C THR A 644 10.79 15.59 -14.74
N ARG A 645 10.06 15.47 -15.86
CA ARG A 645 10.16 16.24 -17.10
C ARG A 645 11.56 16.35 -17.71
N ILE A 646 12.43 15.33 -17.58
CA ILE A 646 13.59 14.96 -18.45
C ILE A 646 14.72 14.24 -17.64
N GLN A 647 14.69 14.22 -16.30
CA GLN A 647 15.67 13.44 -15.51
C GLN A 647 15.05 12.13 -14.99
N PRO A 648 15.26 10.98 -15.67
CA PRO A 648 14.76 9.70 -15.16
C PRO A 648 15.48 9.33 -13.85
N PHE A 649 14.83 8.47 -13.06
CA PHE A 649 15.50 7.79 -11.97
C PHE A 649 16.77 7.09 -12.47
N THR A 650 17.85 7.21 -11.71
CA THR A 650 19.00 6.33 -11.89
C THR A 650 18.59 4.87 -11.64
N PRO A 651 19.33 3.89 -12.17
CA PRO A 651 19.02 2.48 -11.92
C PRO A 651 18.93 2.12 -10.43
N ALA A 652 19.80 2.72 -9.60
CA ALA A 652 19.79 2.49 -8.15
C ALA A 652 18.59 3.13 -7.44
N GLU A 653 18.18 4.33 -7.85
CA GLU A 653 16.96 4.97 -7.31
C GLU A 653 15.72 4.17 -7.69
N LEU A 654 15.62 3.75 -8.95
CA LEU A 654 14.47 2.98 -9.43
C LEU A 654 14.40 1.62 -8.74
N ASP A 655 15.54 0.93 -8.58
CA ASP A 655 15.63 -0.36 -7.88
C ASP A 655 15.25 -0.26 -6.39
N ALA A 656 15.65 0.83 -5.72
CA ALA A 656 15.28 1.07 -4.32
C ALA A 656 13.81 1.47 -4.18
N LEU A 657 13.29 2.32 -5.09
CA LEU A 657 11.89 2.73 -5.10
C LEU A 657 10.96 1.56 -5.41
N ASP A 658 11.28 0.73 -6.40
CA ASP A 658 10.55 -0.50 -6.72
C ASP A 658 10.53 -1.45 -5.51
N TYR A 659 11.70 -1.65 -4.88
CA TYR A 659 11.79 -2.47 -3.66
C TYR A 659 10.93 -1.93 -2.53
N TYR A 660 10.98 -0.62 -2.26
CA TYR A 660 10.15 -0.03 -1.21
C TYR A 660 8.66 -0.21 -1.52
N ILE A 661 8.21 0.18 -2.72
CA ILE A 661 6.81 0.09 -3.14
C ILE A 661 6.28 -1.35 -3.05
N THR A 662 7.04 -2.33 -3.54
CA THR A 662 6.63 -3.74 -3.48
C THR A 662 6.68 -4.34 -2.08
N THR A 663 7.38 -3.71 -1.13
CA THR A 663 7.51 -4.20 0.24
C THR A 663 6.69 -3.40 1.25
N ILE A 664 5.87 -2.43 0.80
CA ILE A 664 4.94 -1.72 1.69
C ILE A 664 3.97 -2.76 2.28
N PRO A 665 3.94 -2.94 3.62
CA PRO A 665 3.08 -3.92 4.24
C PRO A 665 1.61 -3.50 4.16
N ARG A 666 0.72 -4.49 4.24
CA ARG A 666 -0.70 -4.24 4.49
C ARG A 666 -0.92 -4.01 5.98
N PRO A 667 -1.84 -3.10 6.37
CA PRO A 667 -2.31 -3.09 7.74
C PRO A 667 -3.03 -4.42 8.05
N PRO A 668 -3.07 -4.85 9.32
CA PRO A 668 -3.91 -5.96 9.73
C PRO A 668 -5.35 -5.78 9.24
N ASN A 669 -6.01 -6.86 8.80
CA ASN A 669 -7.43 -6.78 8.44
C ASN A 669 -8.27 -6.69 9.73
N ARG A 670 -9.11 -5.67 9.83
CA ARG A 670 -9.91 -5.37 11.03
C ARG A 670 -11.24 -6.13 11.10
N HIS A 671 -11.66 -6.72 9.98
CA HIS A 671 -12.88 -7.51 9.89
C HIS A 671 -12.62 -9.01 10.01
N HIS A 672 -11.37 -9.45 9.96
CA HIS A 672 -10.99 -10.85 10.14
C HIS A 672 -9.53 -11.03 10.55
N VAL A 673 -9.33 -11.72 11.67
CA VAL A 673 -8.00 -12.16 12.11
C VAL A 673 -7.68 -13.51 11.46
N PRO A 674 -6.52 -13.65 10.79
CA PRO A 674 -6.13 -14.91 10.17
C PRO A 674 -6.16 -16.09 11.15
N GLY A 675 -6.91 -17.14 10.81
CA GLY A 675 -7.05 -18.36 11.62
C GLY A 675 -8.28 -18.40 12.52
N GLU A 676 -9.01 -17.28 12.67
CA GLU A 676 -10.31 -17.29 13.34
C GLU A 676 -11.42 -17.85 12.45
N ALA A 677 -12.54 -18.26 13.05
CA ALA A 677 -13.69 -18.69 12.28
C ALA A 677 -14.47 -17.48 11.76
N TYR A 678 -14.87 -17.52 10.48
CA TYR A 678 -15.80 -16.54 9.93
C TYR A 678 -17.12 -16.48 10.72
N THR A 679 -17.66 -15.26 10.86
CA THR A 679 -19.01 -15.04 11.40
C THR A 679 -20.06 -15.72 10.49
N PRO A 680 -21.29 -15.95 10.97
CA PRO A 680 -22.35 -16.52 10.13
C PRO A 680 -22.59 -15.74 8.83
N ALA A 681 -22.55 -14.40 8.88
CA ALA A 681 -22.68 -13.55 7.70
C ALA A 681 -21.51 -13.74 6.72
N GLN A 682 -20.28 -13.66 7.22
CA GLN A 682 -19.07 -13.88 6.42
C GLN A 682 -19.03 -15.28 5.77
N LYS A 683 -19.51 -16.32 6.47
CA LYS A 683 -19.62 -17.68 5.90
C LYS A 683 -20.61 -17.74 4.75
N ARG A 684 -21.79 -17.13 4.90
CA ARG A 684 -22.79 -17.05 3.82
C ARG A 684 -22.28 -16.21 2.66
N GLY A 685 -21.62 -15.09 2.95
CA GLY A 685 -20.96 -14.25 1.96
C GLY A 685 -19.90 -14.98 1.15
N LYS A 686 -19.05 -15.75 1.83
CA LYS A 686 -18.06 -16.61 1.17
C LYS A 686 -18.72 -17.63 0.24
N ALA A 687 -19.80 -18.27 0.69
CA ALA A 687 -20.54 -19.21 -0.15
C ALA A 687 -21.15 -18.53 -1.38
N ILE A 688 -21.62 -17.28 -1.27
CA ILE A 688 -22.09 -16.48 -2.41
C ILE A 688 -20.93 -16.14 -3.34
N PHE A 689 -19.79 -15.69 -2.82
CA PHE A 689 -18.60 -15.35 -3.60
C PHE A 689 -18.06 -16.54 -4.42
N GLU A 690 -18.14 -17.75 -3.86
CA GLU A 690 -17.64 -18.99 -4.46
C GLU A 690 -18.71 -19.76 -5.25
N ARG A 691 -19.94 -19.25 -5.36
CA ARG A 691 -21.05 -20.00 -5.95
C ARG A 691 -20.84 -20.25 -7.45
N LEU A 692 -21.32 -21.41 -7.90
CA LEU A 692 -21.22 -21.85 -9.30
C LEU A 692 -22.56 -21.81 -10.04
N THR A 693 -23.66 -21.59 -9.31
CA THR A 693 -25.03 -21.56 -9.81
C THR A 693 -25.78 -20.35 -9.28
N ALA A 694 -26.69 -19.81 -10.08
CA ALA A 694 -27.64 -18.78 -9.67
C ALA A 694 -28.71 -19.37 -8.73
N ALA A 695 -29.57 -18.52 -8.16
CA ALA A 695 -30.60 -18.90 -7.20
C ALA A 695 -31.64 -19.89 -7.78
N ASP A 696 -31.87 -19.86 -9.09
CA ASP A 696 -32.76 -20.77 -9.82
C ASP A 696 -32.09 -22.12 -10.17
N GLY A 697 -30.81 -22.30 -9.82
CA GLY A 697 -30.01 -23.49 -10.12
C GLY A 697 -29.28 -23.42 -11.47
N THR A 698 -29.48 -22.37 -12.26
CA THR A 698 -28.79 -22.20 -13.55
C THR A 698 -27.27 -22.05 -13.33
N PRO A 699 -26.41 -22.79 -14.04
CA PRO A 699 -24.97 -22.63 -13.93
C PRO A 699 -24.51 -21.22 -14.32
N ILE A 700 -23.70 -20.60 -13.46
CA ILE A 700 -23.06 -19.31 -13.76
C ILE A 700 -21.85 -19.59 -14.67
N PRO A 701 -21.72 -18.91 -15.83
CA PRO A 701 -20.52 -19.03 -16.67
C PRO A 701 -19.25 -18.65 -15.89
N PRO A 702 -18.07 -19.24 -16.17
CA PRO A 702 -16.83 -18.95 -15.44
C PRO A 702 -16.54 -17.45 -15.28
N GLU A 703 -16.72 -16.66 -16.34
CA GLU A 703 -16.54 -15.20 -16.37
C GLU A 703 -17.53 -14.42 -15.49
N GLY A 704 -18.67 -15.01 -15.14
CA GLY A 704 -19.68 -14.43 -14.24
C GLY A 704 -19.50 -14.84 -12.77
N ARG A 705 -18.46 -15.60 -12.42
CA ARG A 705 -18.18 -16.04 -11.03
C ARG A 705 -17.10 -15.17 -10.41
N CYS A 706 -17.37 -14.61 -9.23
CA CYS A 706 -16.40 -13.78 -8.51
C CYS A 706 -15.06 -14.50 -8.29
N VAL A 707 -15.11 -15.76 -7.83
CA VAL A 707 -13.91 -16.58 -7.55
C VAL A 707 -13.05 -16.88 -8.79
N THR A 708 -13.60 -16.86 -10.01
CA THR A 708 -12.78 -17.04 -11.23
C THR A 708 -11.84 -15.86 -11.45
N CYS A 709 -12.34 -14.64 -11.25
CA CYS A 709 -11.55 -13.43 -11.37
C CYS A 709 -10.71 -13.19 -10.11
N HIS A 710 -11.23 -13.55 -8.94
CA HIS A 710 -10.65 -13.24 -7.63
C HIS A 710 -10.44 -14.50 -6.78
N PHE A 711 -9.41 -15.30 -7.11
CA PHE A 711 -9.05 -16.47 -6.32
C PHE A 711 -7.88 -16.19 -5.34
N PRO A 712 -7.82 -16.87 -4.18
CA PRO A 712 -6.70 -16.77 -3.24
C PRO A 712 -5.34 -17.14 -3.87
N PRO A 713 -4.21 -16.66 -3.33
CA PRO A 713 -4.08 -15.90 -2.08
C PRO A 713 -4.12 -14.38 -2.27
N TYR A 714 -4.05 -13.88 -3.51
CA TYR A 714 -4.04 -12.44 -3.80
C TYR A 714 -5.42 -11.90 -4.18
N PHE A 715 -6.41 -12.76 -4.43
CA PHE A 715 -7.73 -12.37 -4.93
C PHE A 715 -7.64 -11.55 -6.22
N THR A 716 -6.73 -11.95 -7.12
CA THR A 716 -6.63 -11.40 -8.47
C THR A 716 -6.16 -12.48 -9.44
N SER A 717 -6.81 -12.54 -10.60
CA SER A 717 -6.43 -13.41 -11.71
C SER A 717 -5.27 -12.86 -12.52
N ARG A 718 -4.89 -11.58 -12.31
CA ARG A 718 -3.85 -10.86 -13.07
C ARG A 718 -4.12 -10.83 -14.57
N LYS A 719 -5.41 -10.85 -14.93
CA LYS A 719 -5.93 -10.84 -16.29
C LYS A 719 -6.92 -9.70 -16.44
N VAL A 720 -7.20 -9.35 -17.70
CA VAL A 720 -8.18 -8.33 -18.03
C VAL A 720 -9.54 -8.96 -18.37
N PHE A 721 -10.62 -8.37 -17.85
CA PHE A 721 -12.00 -8.80 -18.09
C PHE A 721 -12.89 -7.61 -18.42
N ASP A 722 -13.94 -7.84 -19.23
CA ASP A 722 -15.03 -6.88 -19.41
C ASP A 722 -16.17 -7.26 -18.46
N VAL A 723 -16.28 -6.50 -17.38
CA VAL A 723 -17.30 -6.67 -16.34
C VAL A 723 -18.47 -5.69 -16.50
N GLY A 724 -18.59 -5.05 -17.67
CA GLY A 724 -19.71 -4.15 -17.98
C GLY A 724 -19.63 -2.75 -17.35
N THR A 725 -18.48 -2.37 -16.78
CA THR A 725 -18.29 -1.07 -16.08
C THR A 725 -17.83 0.08 -16.99
N ARG A 726 -17.62 -0.19 -18.28
CA ARG A 726 -17.14 0.79 -19.27
C ARG A 726 -18.00 2.05 -19.29
N GLN A 727 -17.35 3.21 -19.15
CA GLN A 727 -17.94 4.54 -19.28
C GLN A 727 -17.68 5.18 -20.66
N PRO A 728 -18.42 6.25 -21.04
CA PRO A 728 -18.27 6.89 -22.34
C PRO A 728 -16.85 7.36 -22.68
N LEU A 729 -16.06 7.72 -21.67
CA LEU A 729 -14.68 8.20 -21.85
C LEU A 729 -13.63 7.09 -21.75
N ASP A 730 -14.03 5.85 -21.51
CA ASP A 730 -13.12 4.72 -21.47
C ASP A 730 -12.82 4.23 -22.88
N ARG A 731 -11.53 4.02 -23.15
CA ARG A 731 -11.06 3.51 -24.45
C ARG A 731 -11.30 2.02 -24.62
N THR A 732 -11.48 1.30 -23.52
CA THR A 732 -11.69 -0.14 -23.48
C THR A 732 -12.74 -0.46 -22.41
N GLY A 733 -13.43 -1.59 -22.57
CA GLY A 733 -14.24 -2.17 -21.49
C GLY A 733 -13.50 -3.22 -20.68
N LYS A 734 -12.28 -3.59 -21.08
CA LYS A 734 -11.47 -4.62 -20.43
C LYS A 734 -10.50 -4.01 -19.45
N PHE A 735 -10.61 -4.40 -18.18
CA PHE A 735 -9.77 -3.91 -17.09
C PHE A 735 -9.10 -5.07 -16.35
N ASP A 736 -7.88 -4.81 -15.87
CA ASP A 736 -7.14 -5.68 -14.96
C ASP A 736 -7.97 -5.92 -13.70
N VAL A 737 -8.00 -7.18 -13.27
CA VAL A 737 -8.70 -7.57 -12.05
C VAL A 737 -7.87 -7.14 -10.84
N PRO A 738 -8.33 -6.16 -10.04
CA PRO A 738 -7.56 -5.72 -8.89
C PRO A 738 -7.52 -6.82 -7.82
N HIS A 739 -6.49 -6.81 -6.97
CA HIS A 739 -6.50 -7.63 -5.76
C HIS A 739 -7.60 -7.13 -4.81
N LEU A 740 -8.19 -8.03 -4.03
CA LEU A 740 -9.22 -7.68 -3.05
C LEU A 740 -8.72 -7.64 -1.60
N ASN A 741 -7.41 -7.84 -1.40
CA ASN A 741 -6.82 -7.76 -0.06
C ASN A 741 -7.05 -6.38 0.57
N ASN A 742 -7.62 -6.32 1.76
CA ASN A 742 -8.04 -5.13 2.50
C ASN A 742 -8.94 -4.17 1.66
N ILE A 743 -9.78 -4.71 0.76
CA ILE A 743 -10.57 -3.87 -0.16
C ILE A 743 -11.53 -2.91 0.57
N TYR A 744 -11.93 -3.20 1.81
CA TYR A 744 -12.80 -2.32 2.58
C TYR A 744 -12.22 -0.91 2.81
N ASP A 745 -10.90 -0.75 2.76
CA ASP A 745 -10.18 0.50 3.06
C ASP A 745 -9.88 1.34 1.80
N SER A 746 -10.18 0.85 0.59
CA SER A 746 -9.67 1.49 -0.65
C SER A 746 -10.68 2.37 -1.38
N ALA A 747 -11.78 2.79 -0.76
CA ALA A 747 -12.83 3.55 -1.46
C ALA A 747 -12.29 4.89 -2.03
N PRO A 748 -12.70 5.28 -3.24
CA PRO A 748 -13.78 4.71 -4.06
C PRO A 748 -13.37 3.43 -4.83
N TYR A 749 -14.33 2.79 -5.49
CA TYR A 749 -14.18 1.50 -6.15
C TYR A 749 -14.42 1.59 -7.66
N LEU A 750 -14.04 0.49 -8.34
CA LEU A 750 -13.98 0.35 -9.80
C LEU A 750 -12.86 1.18 -10.43
N HIS A 751 -12.59 0.91 -11.71
CA HIS A 751 -11.39 1.39 -12.39
C HIS A 751 -11.26 2.92 -12.46
N ASN A 752 -12.37 3.63 -12.30
CA ASN A 752 -12.49 5.08 -12.39
C ASN A 752 -13.11 5.71 -11.13
N GLY A 753 -13.25 4.95 -10.04
CA GLY A 753 -13.73 5.46 -8.75
C GLY A 753 -15.21 5.83 -8.75
N MET A 754 -16.00 5.32 -9.70
CA MET A 754 -17.42 5.67 -9.83
C MET A 754 -18.30 5.09 -8.71
N ALA A 755 -17.87 4.02 -8.04
CA ALA A 755 -18.59 3.41 -6.93
C ALA A 755 -18.06 3.93 -5.59
N SER A 756 -18.90 4.59 -4.80
CA SER A 756 -18.51 5.13 -3.49
C SER A 756 -18.51 4.07 -2.39
N THR A 757 -19.24 2.98 -2.59
CA THR A 757 -19.33 1.86 -1.66
C THR A 757 -19.22 0.53 -2.40
N LEU A 758 -18.85 -0.54 -1.68
CA LEU A 758 -18.88 -1.89 -2.26
C LEU A 758 -20.29 -2.26 -2.75
N GLU A 759 -21.33 -1.76 -2.09
CA GLU A 759 -22.71 -2.01 -2.49
C GLU A 759 -23.04 -1.45 -3.88
N GLU A 760 -22.63 -0.21 -4.17
CA GLU A 760 -22.92 0.46 -5.44
C GLU A 760 -22.36 -0.29 -6.66
N ILE A 761 -21.30 -1.08 -6.48
CA ILE A 761 -20.76 -1.95 -7.52
C ILE A 761 -21.87 -2.80 -8.15
N TRP A 762 -22.76 -3.36 -7.31
CA TRP A 762 -23.83 -4.26 -7.77
C TRP A 762 -25.18 -3.58 -7.89
N THR A 763 -25.52 -2.63 -7.02
CA THR A 763 -26.85 -1.99 -7.02
C THR A 763 -26.99 -0.87 -8.06
N VAL A 764 -25.88 -0.28 -8.51
CA VAL A 764 -25.87 0.84 -9.47
C VAL A 764 -25.10 0.46 -10.73
N TYR A 765 -23.95 -0.21 -10.59
CA TYR A 765 -22.98 -0.39 -11.67
C TYR A 765 -22.88 -1.82 -12.23
N ASN A 766 -23.83 -2.71 -11.90
CA ASN A 766 -23.94 -4.06 -12.49
C ASN A 766 -25.35 -4.38 -13.07
N PRO A 767 -25.96 -3.52 -13.90
CA PRO A 767 -27.35 -3.70 -14.36
C PRO A 767 -27.59 -4.95 -15.23
N TYR A 768 -26.53 -5.61 -15.70
CA TYR A 768 -26.60 -6.74 -16.62
C TYR A 768 -25.87 -7.99 -16.12
N ASP A 769 -25.56 -8.07 -14.81
CA ASP A 769 -24.88 -9.23 -14.18
C ASP A 769 -23.56 -9.63 -14.85
N LYS A 770 -22.80 -8.64 -15.33
CA LYS A 770 -21.47 -8.85 -15.92
C LYS A 770 -20.34 -8.83 -14.89
N HIS A 771 -20.59 -8.23 -13.72
CA HIS A 771 -19.64 -8.17 -12.61
C HIS A 771 -20.05 -9.12 -11.47
N GLY A 772 -20.19 -10.39 -11.82
CA GLY A 772 -20.88 -11.36 -10.98
C GLY A 772 -22.38 -11.37 -11.29
N VAL A 773 -22.99 -12.55 -11.20
CA VAL A 773 -24.46 -12.66 -11.13
C VAL A 773 -24.86 -12.21 -9.73
N THR A 774 -25.63 -11.14 -9.60
CA THR A 774 -26.02 -10.56 -8.30
C THR A 774 -27.46 -10.07 -8.24
N ASN A 775 -28.15 -9.88 -9.37
CA ASN A 775 -29.55 -9.42 -9.37
C ASN A 775 -30.54 -10.46 -8.81
N ASP A 776 -30.12 -11.72 -8.67
CA ASP A 776 -30.88 -12.79 -8.00
C ASP A 776 -30.67 -12.83 -6.48
N LEU A 777 -29.81 -11.96 -5.93
CA LEU A 777 -29.54 -11.87 -4.50
C LEU A 777 -30.53 -10.93 -3.83
N THR A 778 -31.03 -11.35 -2.67
CA THR A 778 -31.71 -10.44 -1.74
C THR A 778 -30.73 -9.42 -1.15
N LYS A 779 -31.26 -8.33 -0.59
CA LYS A 779 -30.45 -7.32 0.09
C LYS A 779 -29.58 -7.92 1.22
N ASP A 780 -30.11 -8.88 1.97
CA ASP A 780 -29.37 -9.54 3.04
C ASP A 780 -28.22 -10.40 2.51
N GLN A 781 -28.43 -11.12 1.40
CA GLN A 781 -27.38 -11.89 0.75
C GLN A 781 -26.28 -11.00 0.16
N LEU A 782 -26.64 -9.84 -0.40
CA LEU A 782 -25.65 -8.87 -0.86
C LEU A 782 -24.84 -8.31 0.31
N ASN A 783 -25.48 -8.02 1.44
CA ASN A 783 -24.79 -7.59 2.65
C ASN A 783 -23.85 -8.69 3.18
N ASP A 784 -24.28 -9.96 3.17
CA ASP A 784 -23.42 -11.09 3.55
C ASP A 784 -22.17 -11.16 2.64
N LEU A 785 -22.33 -10.99 1.31
CA LEU A 785 -21.20 -10.92 0.37
C LEU A 785 -20.23 -9.79 0.71
N ILE A 786 -20.74 -8.59 1.00
CA ILE A 786 -19.92 -7.44 1.41
C ILE A 786 -19.18 -7.73 2.72
N GLU A 787 -19.84 -8.37 3.69
CA GLU A 787 -19.21 -8.77 4.95
C GLU A 787 -18.06 -9.76 4.73
N PHE A 788 -18.17 -10.68 3.76
CA PHE A 788 -17.04 -11.53 3.38
C PHE A 788 -15.93 -10.75 2.69
N LEU A 789 -16.25 -9.85 1.75
CA LEU A 789 -15.23 -9.05 1.05
C LEU A 789 -14.41 -8.18 2.01
N ARG A 790 -15.02 -7.68 3.08
CA ARG A 790 -14.32 -6.97 4.15
C ARG A 790 -13.25 -7.82 4.85
N THR A 791 -13.39 -9.15 4.85
CA THR A 791 -12.43 -10.08 5.47
C THR A 791 -11.19 -10.38 4.62
N LEU A 792 -11.23 -10.04 3.33
CA LEU A 792 -10.10 -10.19 2.42
C LEU A 792 -9.09 -9.07 2.68
#